data_AF-A0AA37MNG9-F1
#
_entry.id   AF-A0AA37MNG9-F1
#
_cell.length_a   1.000
_cell.length_b   1.000
_cell.length_c   1.000
_cell.angle_alpha   90.00
_cell.angle_beta   90.00
_cell.angle_gamma   90.00
#
_symmetry.space_group_name_H-M   'P 1'
#
loop_
_entity.id
_entity.type
_entity.pdbx_description
1 polymer ?
#
loop_
_entity_poly.entity_id
_entity_poly.type
_entity_poly.pdbx_seq_one_letter_code
_entity_poly.pdbx_strand_id
1 'polypeptide(L)'
;MKLLIEGYHYSPKAIDSLGRLMGDLTWRDGTKSKNYVGYYYSAQLGDCVFFLPKVVLSENGLLFGRYNPNDVVDVEKLQENTEYGTSDYQFLYKFTVWLYRGLKEFVRLNPDSGIVKMKDISAVGMQGDKVSNTYLDIMLSLQKFQEENPDYFTFIVKNMHSGMNKINWTKTVSRENAIIQDGTPIYLDLVNKKRQVNFDEELLVIFYSILNYMKRVFGFEVTVNYNYELLTDVEFENWIDYYGEVRLKQIRYKYFSDKDLQLWNLCNNFFERATSIHSDKQYKDFLIVTDYHIVFESMVDELLSDKGLDIGDLKAQEDGKRVDHIYAYQGLINKNKIYYIGDSKYYGIGAPVAEYSEYKQYTYARNVIQHNLSLFLEDEKDAQGRRKNIGKTYLIYRDEDTDGYSITPNFFISARISEKEEDREYYEDKLQARDEIKSIRHFENRLFDRDTLLLQHYDINFLFVLSLYAQSNEGLKKEFKERTKEKFRENVLSFLKNDYAFFSLQLKPKVDTDEGKNDERTLDGMHRAIEKHFRSSIGKVFRPYSDEKFMYVGIEDNAKFYEDNHRLLAELSQDFIIRHYTLNTNPTDELNKLYQLEVELDSATSSTNEFIEFENVANEVFLIGGWRKDKNQQDWIHQNMMYNIRRNSNKSQRSGMVKKVDPDVVSAKYLLLYEIGTDYSSYEVYRIDGHNLRGEEYMRKISYNNPDGNYVVYNIKKMPRNFKPINLRKIIEAARIEEMEKRRKEGTLEEGWEEKWYGTPIFKKGKELIEA
;
A
#
# COMPACT_ATOMS: atom_id res chain seq x y z
N MET A 1 28.03 -12.72 -22.74
CA MET A 1 27.46 -12.50 -21.37
C MET A 1 27.09 -13.83 -20.73
N LYS A 2 27.49 -14.05 -19.46
CA LYS A 2 27.09 -15.23 -18.66
C LYS A 2 26.10 -14.89 -17.55
N LEU A 3 25.22 -15.83 -17.22
CA LEU A 3 24.14 -15.65 -16.24
C LEU A 3 24.16 -16.77 -15.18
N LEU A 4 24.10 -16.38 -13.91
CA LEU A 4 23.91 -17.27 -12.78
C LEU A 4 22.74 -16.77 -11.92
N ILE A 5 22.07 -17.67 -11.22
CA ILE A 5 20.92 -17.34 -10.38
C ILE A 5 21.24 -17.66 -8.92
N GLU A 6 20.92 -16.71 -8.04
CA GLU A 6 21.08 -16.83 -6.60
C GLU A 6 20.45 -18.13 -6.06
N GLY A 7 21.25 -18.91 -5.34
CA GLY A 7 20.80 -20.13 -4.67
C GLY A 7 20.47 -21.32 -5.60
N TYR A 8 20.59 -21.16 -6.92
CA TYR A 8 20.37 -22.24 -7.88
C TYR A 8 21.55 -23.25 -7.88
N HIS A 9 21.23 -24.53 -8.04
CA HIS A 9 22.19 -25.62 -8.03
C HIS A 9 22.58 -26.02 -9.46
N TYR A 10 23.72 -25.51 -9.94
CA TYR A 10 24.20 -25.78 -11.29
C TYR A 10 24.93 -27.13 -11.41
N SER A 11 24.73 -27.79 -12.54
CA SER A 11 25.48 -29.01 -12.89
C SER A 11 26.97 -28.69 -13.11
N PRO A 12 27.90 -29.60 -12.76
CA PRO A 12 29.33 -29.40 -12.98
C PRO A 12 29.71 -28.99 -14.40
N LYS A 13 29.03 -29.56 -15.40
CA LYS A 13 29.30 -29.30 -16.82
C LYS A 13 28.92 -27.87 -17.22
N ALA A 14 27.84 -27.32 -16.68
CA ALA A 14 27.33 -26.00 -17.03
C ALA A 14 28.25 -24.87 -16.56
N ILE A 15 29.03 -25.09 -15.50
CA ILE A 15 29.87 -24.06 -14.85
C ILE A 15 31.36 -24.40 -14.87
N ASP A 16 31.80 -25.41 -15.62
CA ASP A 16 33.20 -25.87 -15.63
C ASP A 16 34.17 -24.75 -16.05
N SER A 17 33.76 -23.94 -17.04
CA SER A 17 34.50 -22.75 -17.48
C SER A 17 34.53 -21.64 -16.43
N LEU A 18 33.44 -21.43 -15.68
CA LEU A 18 33.31 -20.38 -14.66
C LEU A 18 33.97 -20.74 -13.32
N GLY A 19 34.01 -22.03 -12.98
CA GLY A 19 34.45 -22.55 -11.69
C GLY A 19 35.93 -22.32 -11.39
N ARG A 20 36.79 -22.36 -12.42
CA ARG A 20 38.24 -22.07 -12.29
C ARG A 20 38.56 -20.57 -12.19
N LEU A 21 37.71 -19.71 -12.74
CA LEU A 21 37.93 -18.25 -12.90
C LEU A 21 37.48 -17.44 -11.67
N MET A 22 36.58 -17.98 -10.86
CA MET A 22 35.99 -17.30 -9.70
C MET A 22 36.49 -17.85 -8.35
N GLY A 23 37.75 -18.32 -8.29
CA GLY A 23 38.35 -18.93 -7.10
C GLY A 23 38.32 -18.08 -5.81
N ASP A 24 38.21 -16.76 -5.93
CA ASP A 24 38.13 -15.82 -4.79
C ASP A 24 36.72 -15.77 -4.17
N LEU A 25 35.71 -16.31 -4.86
CA LEU A 25 34.32 -16.35 -4.42
C LEU A 25 33.99 -17.77 -3.95
N THR A 26 33.87 -17.94 -2.64
CA THR A 26 33.60 -19.22 -1.99
C THR A 26 32.31 -19.86 -2.50
N TRP A 27 32.39 -21.13 -2.91
CA TRP A 27 31.23 -22.02 -3.09
C TRP A 27 30.87 -22.60 -1.72
N ARG A 28 29.58 -22.83 -1.42
CA ARG A 28 29.24 -23.58 -0.20
C ARG A 28 29.74 -25.01 -0.29
N ASP A 29 30.16 -25.54 0.86
CA ASP A 29 30.64 -26.91 1.07
C ASP A 29 29.88 -27.93 0.21
N GLY A 30 30.58 -28.57 -0.73
CA GLY A 30 30.06 -29.69 -1.54
C GLY A 30 28.96 -29.37 -2.56
N THR A 31 28.27 -28.23 -2.46
CA THR A 31 27.14 -27.85 -3.34
C THR A 31 27.44 -26.56 -4.11
N LYS A 32 27.49 -26.67 -5.44
CA LYS A 32 27.86 -25.60 -6.40
C LYS A 32 26.77 -24.52 -6.56
N SER A 33 26.33 -23.91 -5.47
CA SER A 33 25.42 -22.75 -5.45
C SER A 33 26.13 -21.50 -4.96
N LYS A 34 25.75 -20.34 -5.52
CA LYS A 34 26.23 -19.02 -5.12
C LYS A 34 25.05 -18.16 -4.67
N ASN A 35 25.20 -17.50 -3.53
CA ASN A 35 24.18 -16.57 -2.99
C ASN A 35 24.50 -15.11 -3.35
N TYR A 36 25.26 -14.89 -4.42
CA TYR A 36 25.58 -13.54 -4.86
C TYR A 36 24.49 -13.01 -5.76
N VAL A 37 24.26 -11.71 -5.71
CA VAL A 37 23.48 -10.97 -6.72
C VAL A 37 24.29 -9.76 -7.14
N GLY A 38 24.36 -9.48 -8.44
CA GLY A 38 25.08 -8.33 -8.99
C GLY A 38 25.96 -8.65 -10.19
N TYR A 39 27.04 -7.88 -10.33
CA TYR A 39 27.92 -7.84 -11.50
C TYR A 39 29.33 -8.31 -11.15
N TYR A 40 29.91 -9.14 -12.01
CA TYR A 40 31.32 -9.53 -11.93
C TYR A 40 31.94 -9.62 -13.33
N TYR A 41 33.09 -9.01 -13.51
CA TYR A 41 33.90 -9.08 -14.71
C TYR A 41 35.28 -9.64 -14.40
N SER A 42 35.81 -10.44 -15.32
CA SER A 42 37.17 -10.95 -15.24
C SER A 42 37.85 -10.95 -16.61
N ALA A 43 39.04 -10.36 -16.68
CA ALA A 43 39.85 -10.35 -17.90
C ALA A 43 40.22 -11.75 -18.41
N GLN A 44 40.34 -12.73 -17.50
CA GLN A 44 40.63 -14.12 -17.86
C GLN A 44 39.45 -14.82 -18.54
N LEU A 45 38.22 -14.43 -18.19
CA LEU A 45 37.00 -14.91 -18.86
C LEU A 45 36.73 -14.12 -20.15
N GLY A 46 37.14 -12.84 -20.18
CA GLY A 46 36.84 -11.93 -21.28
C GLY A 46 35.37 -11.52 -21.36
N ASP A 47 34.56 -11.85 -20.36
CA ASP A 47 33.11 -11.66 -20.36
C ASP A 47 32.59 -11.26 -18.97
N CYS A 48 31.37 -10.73 -18.93
CA CYS A 48 30.64 -10.36 -17.73
C CYS A 48 29.81 -11.55 -17.23
N VAL A 49 29.80 -11.74 -15.91
CA VAL A 49 28.93 -12.67 -15.20
C VAL A 49 27.93 -11.86 -14.38
N PHE A 50 26.65 -12.03 -14.68
CA PHE A 50 25.57 -11.47 -13.87
C PHE A 50 24.98 -12.53 -12.96
N PHE A 51 24.85 -12.20 -11.69
CA PHE A 51 24.13 -13.00 -10.72
C PHE A 51 22.74 -12.38 -10.50
N LEU A 52 21.70 -13.08 -10.94
CA LEU A 52 20.32 -12.62 -10.84
C LEU A 52 19.68 -13.05 -9.51
N PRO A 53 18.77 -12.23 -8.96
CA PRO A 53 18.01 -12.60 -7.77
C PRO A 53 17.08 -13.78 -8.07
N LYS A 54 16.84 -14.63 -7.07
CA LYS A 54 16.02 -15.86 -7.22
C LYS A 54 14.56 -15.64 -7.64
N VAL A 55 14.04 -14.41 -7.56
CA VAL A 55 12.67 -14.04 -7.99
C VAL A 55 12.41 -14.26 -9.48
N VAL A 56 13.46 -14.42 -10.29
CA VAL A 56 13.34 -14.75 -11.73
C VAL A 56 12.96 -16.22 -12.00
N LEU A 57 13.01 -17.08 -10.96
CA LEU A 57 12.66 -18.50 -11.06
C LEU A 57 11.17 -18.72 -10.80
N SER A 58 10.57 -19.60 -11.63
CA SER A 58 9.22 -20.15 -11.44
C SER A 58 9.16 -21.18 -10.31
N GLU A 59 7.95 -21.66 -9.98
CA GLU A 59 7.71 -22.74 -9.01
C GLU A 59 8.47 -24.02 -9.37
N ASN A 60 8.63 -24.27 -10.66
CA ASN A 60 9.32 -25.44 -11.19
C ASN A 60 10.85 -25.23 -11.28
N GLY A 61 11.38 -24.11 -10.77
CA GLY A 61 12.80 -23.78 -10.84
C GLY A 61 13.29 -23.41 -12.24
N LEU A 62 12.37 -23.00 -13.14
CA LEU A 62 12.68 -22.55 -14.49
C LEU A 62 12.78 -21.02 -14.53
N LEU A 63 13.75 -20.48 -15.25
CA LEU A 63 13.85 -19.05 -15.54
C LEU A 63 12.64 -18.63 -16.39
N PHE A 64 11.85 -17.68 -15.88
CA PHE A 64 10.60 -17.19 -16.49
C PHE A 64 9.57 -18.28 -16.81
N GLY A 65 9.62 -19.42 -16.10
CA GLY A 65 8.70 -20.55 -16.34
C GLY A 65 9.02 -21.37 -17.60
N ARG A 66 10.06 -21.00 -18.37
CA ARG A 66 10.36 -21.60 -19.67
C ARG A 66 11.71 -22.29 -19.73
N TYR A 67 12.75 -21.69 -19.14
CA TYR A 67 14.13 -22.10 -19.40
C TYR A 67 14.76 -22.81 -18.21
N ASN A 68 15.47 -23.92 -18.45
CA ASN A 68 16.30 -24.54 -17.42
C ASN A 68 17.56 -23.68 -17.22
N PRO A 69 17.86 -23.20 -15.99
CA PRO A 69 19.03 -22.36 -15.75
C PRO A 69 20.37 -22.98 -16.21
N ASN A 70 20.50 -24.31 -16.25
CA ASN A 70 21.71 -24.98 -16.74
C ASN A 70 21.99 -24.72 -18.23
N ASP A 71 20.93 -24.52 -19.02
CA ASP A 71 21.04 -24.39 -20.48
C ASP A 71 21.27 -22.93 -20.90
N VAL A 72 20.99 -21.98 -20.01
CA VAL A 72 21.01 -20.53 -20.26
C VAL A 72 22.13 -19.79 -19.53
N VAL A 73 23.12 -20.52 -19.00
CA VAL A 73 24.33 -19.92 -18.42
C VAL A 73 25.04 -19.04 -19.44
N ASP A 74 25.03 -19.46 -20.71
CA ASP A 74 25.58 -18.72 -21.83
C ASP A 74 24.46 -18.04 -22.61
N VAL A 75 24.31 -16.74 -22.45
CA VAL A 75 23.16 -15.99 -22.98
C VAL A 75 23.25 -15.85 -24.51
N GLU A 76 24.44 -16.01 -25.10
CA GLU A 76 24.61 -16.02 -26.56
C GLU A 76 23.92 -17.22 -27.22
N LYS A 77 23.84 -18.37 -26.52
CA LYS A 77 23.10 -19.54 -27.01
C LYS A 77 21.60 -19.33 -27.07
N LEU A 78 21.07 -18.36 -26.29
CA LEU A 78 19.67 -17.95 -26.39
C LEU A 78 19.39 -17.15 -27.66
N GLN A 79 20.39 -16.45 -28.20
CA GLN A 79 20.25 -15.62 -29.40
C GLN A 79 20.30 -16.46 -30.70
N GLU A 80 21.06 -17.55 -30.71
CA GLU A 80 21.28 -18.39 -31.90
C GLU A 80 20.14 -19.38 -32.18
N ASN A 81 19.22 -19.56 -31.24
CA ASN A 81 18.26 -20.65 -31.26
C ASN A 81 16.86 -20.10 -31.56
N THR A 82 16.29 -20.43 -32.73
CA THR A 82 15.06 -19.81 -33.30
C THR A 82 13.77 -20.08 -32.51
N GLU A 83 13.80 -21.01 -31.55
CA GLU A 83 12.73 -21.26 -30.57
C GLU A 83 12.73 -20.23 -29.41
N TYR A 84 13.82 -19.46 -29.26
CA TYR A 84 14.10 -18.57 -28.13
C TYR A 84 14.02 -17.12 -28.63
N GLY A 85 13.02 -16.38 -28.17
CA GLY A 85 12.69 -15.07 -28.70
C GLY A 85 13.75 -13.99 -28.38
N THR A 86 14.07 -13.14 -29.36
CA THR A 86 14.92 -11.94 -29.23
C THR A 86 14.52 -11.04 -28.06
N SER A 87 13.24 -11.05 -27.68
CA SER A 87 12.68 -10.23 -26.60
C SER A 87 13.16 -10.63 -25.19
N ASP A 88 13.33 -11.92 -24.91
CA ASP A 88 13.82 -12.40 -23.60
C ASP A 88 15.29 -11.99 -23.37
N TYR A 89 16.08 -11.98 -24.44
CA TYR A 89 17.46 -11.47 -24.41
C TYR A 89 17.49 -9.97 -24.07
N GLN A 90 16.68 -9.16 -24.76
CA GLN A 90 16.57 -7.73 -24.51
C GLN A 90 16.09 -7.44 -23.08
N PHE A 91 15.11 -8.22 -22.61
CA PHE A 91 14.62 -8.15 -21.24
C PHE A 91 15.73 -8.43 -20.23
N LEU A 92 16.47 -9.53 -20.38
CA LEU A 92 17.55 -9.92 -19.48
C LEU A 92 18.63 -8.84 -19.42
N TYR A 93 19.03 -8.30 -20.57
CA TYR A 93 19.97 -7.20 -20.64
C TYR A 93 19.44 -5.98 -19.84
N LYS A 94 18.24 -5.50 -20.16
CA LYS A 94 17.61 -4.38 -19.45
C LYS A 94 17.48 -4.64 -17.94
N PHE A 95 17.14 -5.87 -17.56
CA PHE A 95 17.03 -6.30 -16.17
C PHE A 95 18.37 -6.24 -15.43
N THR A 96 19.46 -6.71 -16.05
CA THR A 96 20.80 -6.64 -15.45
C THR A 96 21.27 -5.21 -15.23
N VAL A 97 20.94 -4.30 -16.16
CA VAL A 97 21.23 -2.87 -16.01
C VAL A 97 20.47 -2.27 -14.83
N TRP A 98 19.16 -2.53 -14.72
CA TRP A 98 18.36 -2.06 -13.58
C TRP A 98 18.82 -2.65 -12.26
N LEU A 99 19.18 -3.94 -12.25
CA LEU A 99 19.70 -4.62 -11.08
C LEU A 99 20.98 -3.95 -10.58
N TYR A 100 21.91 -3.68 -11.49
CA TYR A 100 23.16 -3.00 -11.19
C TYR A 100 22.94 -1.56 -10.68
N ARG A 101 22.05 -0.79 -11.32
CA ARG A 101 21.68 0.56 -10.86
C ARG A 101 21.05 0.54 -9.47
N GLY A 102 20.17 -0.44 -9.20
CA GLY A 102 19.58 -0.64 -7.87
C GLY A 102 20.63 -0.96 -6.82
N LEU A 103 21.64 -1.78 -7.14
CA LEU A 103 22.76 -2.05 -6.22
C LEU A 103 23.61 -0.81 -5.96
N LYS A 104 23.89 0.01 -6.98
CA LYS A 104 24.60 1.28 -6.79
C LYS A 104 23.83 2.24 -5.89
N GLU A 105 22.52 2.32 -6.06
CA GLU A 105 21.67 3.14 -5.18
C GLU A 105 21.68 2.61 -3.74
N PHE A 106 21.64 1.28 -3.56
CA PHE A 106 21.78 0.67 -2.24
C PHE A 106 23.12 1.00 -1.58
N VAL A 107 24.23 0.94 -2.31
CA VAL A 107 25.57 1.33 -1.81
C VAL A 107 25.61 2.81 -1.44
N ARG A 108 24.97 3.68 -2.23
CA ARG A 108 24.88 5.12 -1.94
C ARG A 108 24.13 5.40 -0.64
N LEU A 109 23.05 4.66 -0.38
CA LEU A 109 22.23 4.80 0.82
C LEU A 109 22.82 4.08 2.05
N ASN A 110 23.62 3.03 1.82
CA ASN A 110 24.17 2.15 2.87
C ASN A 110 25.68 1.93 2.67
N PRO A 111 26.53 2.96 2.81
CA PRO A 111 27.96 2.88 2.50
C PRO A 111 28.74 1.89 3.39
N ASP A 112 28.31 1.72 4.64
CA ASP A 112 28.99 0.86 5.63
C ASP A 112 28.46 -0.58 5.66
N SER A 113 27.68 -0.99 4.65
CA SER A 113 27.01 -2.27 4.62
C SER A 113 27.98 -3.44 4.38
N GLY A 114 28.12 -4.33 5.37
CA GLY A 114 29.04 -5.47 5.32
C GLY A 114 28.70 -6.57 4.30
N ILE A 115 27.51 -6.52 3.68
CA ILE A 115 27.10 -7.50 2.65
C ILE A 115 27.61 -7.15 1.26
N VAL A 116 28.06 -5.90 1.06
CA VAL A 116 28.54 -5.41 -0.23
C VAL A 116 29.99 -5.85 -0.40
N LYS A 117 30.25 -6.58 -1.48
CA LYS A 117 31.61 -6.85 -1.95
C LYS A 117 31.82 -6.04 -3.22
N MET A 118 32.69 -5.05 -3.12
CA MET A 118 33.04 -4.16 -4.20
C MET A 118 34.56 -4.13 -4.32
N LYS A 119 35.07 -4.35 -5.53
CA LYS A 119 36.48 -4.14 -5.84
C LYS A 119 36.59 -2.96 -6.78
N ASP A 120 36.87 -1.82 -6.19
CA ASP A 120 37.03 -0.54 -6.87
C ASP A 120 38.48 -0.26 -7.26
N ILE A 121 38.65 0.48 -8.35
CA ILE A 121 39.87 1.24 -8.63
C ILE A 121 39.46 2.67 -8.99
N SER A 122 40.11 3.65 -8.36
CA SER A 122 39.83 5.08 -8.52
C SER A 122 39.91 5.51 -9.99
N ALA A 123 38.86 6.17 -10.51
CA ALA A 123 38.95 6.94 -11.75
C ALA A 123 38.88 8.45 -11.44
N VAL A 124 39.43 9.29 -12.32
CA VAL A 124 39.39 10.75 -12.16
C VAL A 124 38.13 11.28 -12.82
N GLY A 125 37.29 11.95 -12.05
CA GLY A 125 36.07 12.62 -12.48
C GLY A 125 36.32 13.98 -13.13
N MET A 126 35.25 14.56 -13.69
CA MET A 126 35.31 15.78 -14.51
C MET A 126 35.86 17.02 -13.81
N GLN A 127 35.78 17.09 -12.48
CA GLN A 127 36.29 18.20 -11.66
C GLN A 127 37.64 17.87 -10.97
N GLY A 128 38.25 16.73 -11.28
CA GLY A 128 39.45 16.24 -10.58
C GLY A 128 39.14 15.42 -9.31
N ASP A 129 37.87 15.23 -8.96
CA ASP A 129 37.46 14.34 -7.88
C ASP A 129 37.61 12.87 -8.30
N LYS A 130 38.07 12.00 -7.39
CA LYS A 130 38.09 10.56 -7.65
C LYS A 130 36.66 10.02 -7.66
N VAL A 131 36.15 9.61 -8.84
CA VAL A 131 34.86 8.93 -8.97
C VAL A 131 35.14 7.45 -9.19
N SER A 132 34.59 6.57 -8.33
CA SER A 132 34.72 5.12 -8.47
C SER A 132 33.72 4.58 -9.49
N ASN A 133 34.19 4.42 -10.73
CA ASN A 133 33.40 3.85 -11.81
C ASN A 133 33.88 2.42 -12.13
N THR A 134 32.98 1.45 -12.12
CA THR A 134 33.21 0.12 -12.71
C THR A 134 33.29 0.25 -14.23
N TYR A 135 33.77 -0.80 -14.90
CA TYR A 135 33.75 -0.83 -16.36
C TYR A 135 32.32 -0.70 -16.93
N LEU A 136 31.34 -1.29 -16.23
CA LEU A 136 29.92 -1.17 -16.56
C LEU A 136 29.40 0.27 -16.36
N ASP A 137 29.87 1.02 -15.35
CA ASP A 137 29.48 2.43 -15.16
C ASP A 137 29.88 3.30 -16.35
N ILE A 138 31.07 3.06 -16.91
CA ILE A 138 31.58 3.79 -18.08
C ILE A 138 30.72 3.49 -19.30
N MET A 139 30.42 2.20 -19.54
CA MET A 139 29.54 1.76 -20.62
C MET A 139 28.13 2.35 -20.49
N LEU A 140 27.53 2.29 -19.30
CA LEU A 140 26.21 2.86 -19.05
C LEU A 140 26.20 4.38 -19.22
N SER A 141 27.29 5.07 -18.89
CA SER A 141 27.43 6.51 -19.08
C SER A 141 27.51 6.90 -20.56
N LEU A 142 28.21 6.09 -21.38
CA LEU A 142 28.28 6.25 -22.83
C LEU A 142 26.89 6.06 -23.48
N GLN A 143 26.17 5.00 -23.08
CA GLN A 143 24.81 4.75 -23.54
C GLN A 143 23.85 5.88 -23.14
N LYS A 144 23.90 6.31 -21.87
CA LYS A 144 23.06 7.40 -21.36
C LYS A 144 23.31 8.71 -22.12
N PHE A 145 24.58 9.02 -22.42
CA PHE A 145 24.92 10.21 -23.20
C PHE A 145 24.27 10.18 -24.59
N GLN A 146 24.25 9.02 -25.26
CA GLN A 146 23.57 8.83 -26.54
C GLN A 146 22.06 9.12 -26.44
N GLU A 147 21.40 8.56 -25.42
CA GLU A 147 19.95 8.66 -25.22
C GLU A 147 19.48 10.07 -24.86
N GLU A 148 20.25 10.80 -24.04
CA GLU A 148 19.86 12.13 -23.53
C GLU A 148 20.20 13.29 -24.47
N ASN A 149 21.02 13.06 -25.50
CA ASN A 149 21.54 14.13 -26.37
C ASN A 149 21.18 14.03 -27.86
N PRO A 150 19.96 13.61 -28.27
CA PRO A 150 19.61 13.48 -29.69
C PRO A 150 19.70 14.79 -30.46
N ASP A 151 19.34 15.92 -29.82
CA ASP A 151 19.42 17.25 -30.42
C ASP A 151 20.86 17.68 -30.73
N TYR A 152 21.81 17.28 -29.87
CA TYR A 152 23.22 17.58 -30.07
C TYR A 152 23.77 16.82 -31.29
N PHE A 153 23.48 15.53 -31.43
CA PHE A 153 23.87 14.78 -32.62
C PHE A 153 23.19 15.31 -33.88
N THR A 154 21.90 15.68 -33.80
CA THR A 154 21.17 16.29 -34.93
C THR A 154 21.77 17.64 -35.33
N PHE A 155 22.17 18.46 -34.36
CA PHE A 155 22.86 19.73 -34.59
C PHE A 155 24.20 19.53 -35.29
N ILE A 156 25.01 18.56 -34.85
CA ILE A 156 26.29 18.24 -35.48
C ILE A 156 26.07 17.80 -36.93
N VAL A 157 25.15 16.87 -37.19
CA VAL A 157 24.81 16.42 -38.54
C VAL A 157 24.35 17.58 -39.42
N LYS A 158 23.48 18.46 -38.91
CA LYS A 158 23.02 19.65 -39.63
C LYS A 158 24.17 20.62 -39.96
N ASN A 159 25.13 20.80 -39.04
CA ASN A 159 26.30 21.65 -39.26
C ASN A 159 27.31 21.05 -40.25
N MET A 160 27.42 19.72 -40.32
CA MET A 160 28.26 19.08 -41.33
C MET A 160 27.75 19.35 -42.75
N HIS A 161 26.42 19.31 -42.95
CA HIS A 161 25.83 19.51 -44.27
C HIS A 161 25.72 20.98 -44.69
N SER A 162 25.63 21.93 -43.75
CA SER A 162 25.46 23.36 -44.06
C SER A 162 26.68 24.03 -44.71
N GLY A 163 27.86 23.38 -44.68
CA GLY A 163 29.12 23.92 -45.20
C GLY A 163 29.54 23.45 -46.60
N MET A 164 28.90 22.43 -47.19
CA MET A 164 29.35 21.82 -48.45
C MET A 164 29.23 22.74 -49.68
N ASN A 165 28.52 23.86 -49.58
CA ASN A 165 28.15 24.70 -50.73
C ASN A 165 28.75 26.11 -50.74
N LYS A 166 29.72 26.43 -49.87
CA LYS A 166 30.36 27.77 -49.90
C LYS A 166 31.44 27.85 -50.99
N ILE A 167 31.03 28.38 -52.15
CA ILE A 167 31.88 28.63 -53.32
C ILE A 167 32.99 29.60 -52.95
N ASN A 168 34.25 29.25 -53.26
CA ASN A 168 35.37 30.18 -53.16
C ASN A 168 35.47 30.96 -54.47
N TRP A 169 34.68 32.04 -54.60
CA TRP A 169 34.63 32.84 -55.81
C TRP A 169 35.99 33.31 -56.31
N THR A 170 36.92 33.68 -55.41
CA THR A 170 38.27 34.10 -55.81
C THR A 170 39.05 32.99 -56.50
N LYS A 171 38.94 31.74 -56.01
CA LYS A 171 39.58 30.58 -56.65
C LYS A 171 38.82 30.11 -57.89
N THR A 172 37.49 30.15 -57.87
CA THR A 172 36.64 29.81 -59.03
C THR A 172 36.93 30.74 -60.19
N VAL A 173 36.93 32.06 -59.98
CA VAL A 173 37.23 33.07 -61.00
C VAL A 173 38.66 32.93 -61.53
N SER A 174 39.61 32.52 -60.68
CA SER A 174 41.02 32.40 -61.07
C SER A 174 41.38 31.09 -61.79
N ARG A 175 40.64 29.99 -61.56
CA ARG A 175 40.99 28.66 -62.07
C ARG A 175 40.08 28.18 -63.18
N GLU A 176 38.82 28.60 -63.16
CA GLU A 176 37.80 28.09 -64.06
C GLU A 176 37.46 29.17 -65.11
N ASN A 177 37.22 28.74 -66.35
CA ASN A 177 36.85 29.67 -67.41
C ASN A 177 35.35 29.96 -67.36
N ALA A 178 34.98 31.24 -67.32
CA ALA A 178 33.58 31.65 -67.41
C ALA A 178 33.08 31.61 -68.86
N ILE A 179 31.84 31.14 -69.04
CA ILE A 179 31.07 31.33 -70.27
C ILE A 179 30.31 32.65 -70.12
N ILE A 180 30.50 33.58 -71.06
CA ILE A 180 29.81 34.88 -71.03
C ILE A 180 28.54 34.79 -71.86
N GLN A 181 27.40 35.02 -71.23
CA GLN A 181 26.10 35.11 -71.90
C GLN A 181 25.41 36.40 -71.46
N ASP A 182 24.97 37.22 -72.41
CA ASP A 182 24.33 38.53 -72.18
C ASP A 182 25.10 39.45 -71.22
N GLY A 183 26.43 39.48 -71.33
CA GLY A 183 27.30 40.30 -70.49
C GLY A 183 27.52 39.77 -69.06
N THR A 184 26.94 38.61 -68.71
CA THR A 184 27.08 37.99 -67.39
C THR A 184 28.01 36.77 -67.47
N PRO A 185 29.08 36.70 -66.64
CA PRO A 185 29.94 35.53 -66.58
C PRO A 185 29.28 34.40 -65.79
N ILE A 186 29.17 33.22 -66.41
CA ILE A 186 28.63 31.99 -65.83
C ILE A 186 29.77 30.98 -65.66
N TYR A 187 30.02 30.53 -64.43
CA TYR A 187 30.99 29.50 -64.11
C TYR A 187 30.27 28.15 -63.94
N LEU A 188 30.61 27.16 -64.76
CA LEU A 188 30.00 25.82 -64.69
C LEU A 188 30.63 24.96 -63.58
N ASP A 189 31.95 25.05 -63.43
CA ASP A 189 32.69 24.33 -62.41
C ASP A 189 33.05 25.27 -61.26
N LEU A 190 32.61 24.94 -60.04
CA LEU A 190 32.74 25.80 -58.86
C LEU A 190 33.78 25.24 -57.90
N VAL A 191 34.80 26.04 -57.55
CA VAL A 191 35.81 25.63 -56.57
C VAL A 191 35.28 25.84 -55.16
N ASN A 192 34.78 24.75 -54.55
CA ASN A 192 34.29 24.77 -53.17
C ASN A 192 35.43 24.65 -52.15
N LYS A 193 35.27 25.30 -50.99
CA LYS A 193 36.19 25.15 -49.86
C LYS A 193 35.87 23.81 -49.17
N LYS A 194 36.57 22.72 -49.52
CA LYS A 194 36.52 21.49 -48.68
C LYS A 194 37.13 21.83 -47.32
N ARG A 195 36.34 21.72 -46.25
CA ARG A 195 36.87 21.84 -44.88
C ARG A 195 37.76 20.63 -44.61
N GLN A 196 38.96 20.87 -44.10
CA GLN A 196 39.92 19.86 -43.68
C GLN A 196 39.60 19.45 -42.23
N VAL A 197 39.62 18.13 -41.96
CA VAL A 197 39.40 17.38 -40.71
C VAL A 197 38.36 18.02 -39.76
N ASN A 198 37.13 17.51 -39.81
CA ASN A 198 36.13 17.82 -38.81
C ASN A 198 36.53 17.09 -37.50
N PHE A 199 37.02 17.81 -36.48
CA PHE A 199 37.44 17.16 -35.23
C PHE A 199 36.27 16.51 -34.48
N ASP A 200 35.04 16.98 -34.73
CA ASP A 200 33.81 16.39 -34.23
C ASP A 200 33.55 15.02 -34.88
N GLU A 201 33.94 14.84 -36.15
CA GLU A 201 33.84 13.56 -36.86
C GLU A 201 34.76 12.51 -36.25
N GLU A 202 36.00 12.88 -35.89
CA GLU A 202 36.95 11.94 -35.27
C GLU A 202 36.44 11.44 -33.91
N LEU A 203 35.93 12.33 -33.04
CA LEU A 203 35.39 11.91 -31.74
C LEU A 203 34.11 11.10 -31.87
N LEU A 204 33.24 11.43 -32.82
CA LEU A 204 32.01 10.69 -33.08
C LEU A 204 32.29 9.31 -33.66
N VAL A 205 33.25 9.17 -34.59
CA VAL A 205 33.70 7.87 -35.10
C VAL A 205 34.19 7.00 -33.94
N ILE A 206 35.02 7.55 -33.04
CA ILE A 206 35.49 6.84 -31.84
C ILE A 206 34.30 6.42 -30.97
N PHE A 207 33.41 7.35 -30.65
CA PHE A 207 32.25 7.10 -29.80
C PHE A 207 31.32 6.03 -30.39
N TYR A 208 30.92 6.15 -31.65
CA TYR A 208 30.07 5.16 -32.32
C TYR A 208 30.78 3.81 -32.50
N SER A 209 32.10 3.79 -32.65
CA SER A 209 32.88 2.55 -32.67
C SER A 209 32.87 1.88 -31.28
N ILE A 210 32.95 2.64 -30.19
CA ILE A 210 32.76 2.12 -28.83
C ILE A 210 31.33 1.56 -28.66
N LEU A 211 30.30 2.29 -29.09
CA LEU A 211 28.92 1.79 -29.01
C LEU A 211 28.73 0.50 -29.81
N ASN A 212 29.31 0.42 -31.01
CA ASN A 212 29.26 -0.79 -31.83
C ASN A 212 29.99 -1.98 -31.17
N TYR A 213 31.16 -1.73 -30.57
CA TYR A 213 31.88 -2.73 -29.76
C TYR A 213 31.03 -3.19 -28.57
N MET A 214 30.41 -2.25 -27.84
CA MET A 214 29.53 -2.55 -26.71
C MET A 214 28.33 -3.42 -27.11
N LYS A 215 27.71 -3.10 -28.26
CA LYS A 215 26.62 -3.88 -28.82
C LYS A 215 27.03 -5.31 -29.16
N ARG A 216 28.19 -5.49 -29.82
CA ARG A 216 28.66 -6.81 -30.25
C ARG A 216 29.15 -7.67 -29.09
N VAL A 217 30.02 -7.12 -28.25
CA VAL A 217 30.75 -7.89 -27.22
C VAL A 217 29.90 -8.08 -25.96
N PHE A 218 29.12 -7.07 -25.59
CA PHE A 218 28.34 -7.08 -24.34
C PHE A 218 26.82 -7.09 -24.57
N GLY A 219 26.34 -7.01 -25.81
CA GLY A 219 24.92 -7.09 -26.12
C GLY A 219 24.12 -5.79 -25.90
N PHE A 220 24.78 -4.63 -25.79
CA PHE A 220 24.10 -3.35 -25.51
C PHE A 220 23.13 -2.96 -26.63
N GLU A 221 21.91 -2.59 -26.26
CA GLU A 221 20.93 -1.99 -27.18
C GLU A 221 21.27 -0.52 -27.45
N VAL A 222 22.19 -0.27 -28.38
CA VAL A 222 22.57 1.08 -28.79
C VAL A 222 22.18 1.36 -30.23
N THR A 223 21.60 2.55 -30.44
CA THR A 223 21.25 3.09 -31.74
C THR A 223 22.51 3.65 -32.41
N VAL A 224 23.16 2.80 -33.20
CA VAL A 224 24.31 3.20 -34.01
C VAL A 224 23.78 3.86 -35.28
N ASN A 225 23.93 5.17 -35.40
CA ASN A 225 23.58 5.89 -36.62
C ASN A 225 24.77 5.79 -37.60
N TYR A 226 24.68 4.92 -38.60
CA TYR A 226 25.78 4.54 -39.51
C TYR A 226 26.20 5.61 -40.52
N ASN A 227 25.93 6.89 -40.26
CA ASN A 227 26.35 7.96 -41.16
C ASN A 227 27.88 8.23 -41.12
N TYR A 228 28.65 7.40 -40.40
CA TYR A 228 30.10 7.48 -40.24
C TYR A 228 30.76 6.13 -40.57
N GLU A 229 31.95 6.17 -41.18
CA GLU A 229 32.80 4.99 -41.35
C GLU A 229 33.44 4.62 -39.99
N LEU A 230 32.96 3.53 -39.39
CA LEU A 230 33.43 3.06 -38.08
C LEU A 230 34.73 2.25 -38.22
N LEU A 231 35.47 2.15 -37.11
CA LEU A 231 36.65 1.31 -37.03
C LEU A 231 36.27 -0.16 -37.26
N THR A 232 37.07 -0.85 -38.08
CA THR A 232 36.93 -2.30 -38.26
C THR A 232 37.34 -3.05 -37.00
N ASP A 233 36.97 -4.32 -36.89
CA ASP A 233 37.21 -5.13 -35.69
C ASP A 233 38.69 -5.20 -35.34
N VAL A 234 39.52 -5.47 -36.34
CA VAL A 234 40.98 -5.55 -36.19
C VAL A 234 41.56 -4.19 -35.78
N GLU A 235 41.04 -3.10 -36.32
CA GLU A 235 41.44 -1.76 -35.91
C GLU A 235 41.02 -1.48 -34.48
N PHE A 236 39.78 -1.81 -34.09
CA PHE A 236 39.27 -1.53 -32.76
C PHE A 236 40.01 -2.30 -31.66
N GLU A 237 40.43 -3.54 -31.91
CA GLU A 237 41.31 -4.29 -30.99
C GLU A 237 42.64 -3.56 -30.77
N ASN A 238 43.29 -3.07 -31.83
CA ASN A 238 44.51 -2.25 -31.69
C ASN A 238 44.26 -0.94 -30.91
N TRP A 239 43.04 -0.39 -31.00
CA TRP A 239 42.63 0.78 -30.23
C TRP A 239 42.45 0.46 -28.74
N ILE A 240 41.89 -0.71 -28.40
CA ILE A 240 41.76 -1.19 -27.02
C ILE A 240 43.14 -1.41 -26.37
N ASP A 241 44.07 -1.99 -27.12
CA ASP A 241 45.38 -2.37 -26.60
C ASP A 241 46.20 -1.18 -26.10
N TYR A 242 46.25 -0.08 -26.86
CA TYR A 242 47.05 1.10 -26.49
C TYR A 242 46.69 2.38 -27.28
N TYR A 243 46.30 2.24 -28.55
CA TYR A 243 46.23 3.40 -29.44
C TYR A 243 45.10 4.38 -29.07
N GLY A 244 43.97 3.88 -28.57
CA GLY A 244 42.81 4.72 -28.25
C GLY A 244 43.09 5.73 -27.14
N GLU A 245 43.77 5.32 -26.07
CA GLU A 245 44.14 6.19 -24.96
C GLU A 245 45.10 7.31 -25.41
N VAL A 246 46.13 6.94 -26.18
CA VAL A 246 47.11 7.89 -26.73
C VAL A 246 46.42 8.88 -27.67
N ARG A 247 45.56 8.38 -28.56
CA ARG A 247 44.88 9.22 -29.54
C ARG A 247 43.92 10.20 -28.88
N LEU A 248 43.15 9.76 -27.88
CA LEU A 248 42.26 10.64 -27.13
C LEU A 248 43.02 11.75 -26.40
N LYS A 249 44.17 11.44 -25.78
CA LYS A 249 45.04 12.46 -25.17
C LYS A 249 45.57 13.49 -26.18
N GLN A 250 45.88 13.08 -27.41
CA GLN A 250 46.34 13.98 -28.49
C GLN A 250 45.24 14.95 -28.97
N ILE A 251 43.97 14.52 -28.92
CA ILE A 251 42.85 15.34 -29.40
C ILE A 251 42.15 16.14 -28.28
N ARG A 252 42.56 15.98 -27.01
CA ARG A 252 41.97 16.64 -25.84
C ARG A 252 41.72 18.14 -26.02
N TYR A 253 42.72 18.88 -26.50
CA TYR A 253 42.67 20.34 -26.62
C TYR A 253 41.92 20.86 -27.85
N LYS A 254 41.27 19.97 -28.62
CA LYS A 254 40.57 20.33 -29.86
C LYS A 254 39.07 20.57 -29.66
N TYR A 255 38.53 20.27 -28.48
CA TYR A 255 37.11 20.35 -28.14
C TYR A 255 36.84 21.51 -27.19
N PHE A 256 35.80 22.30 -27.46
CA PHE A 256 35.52 23.54 -26.73
C PHE A 256 34.10 23.63 -26.16
N SER A 257 33.13 22.88 -26.69
CA SER A 257 31.80 22.85 -26.07
C SER A 257 31.79 21.90 -24.87
N ASP A 258 30.98 22.22 -23.87
CA ASP A 258 30.82 21.39 -22.68
C ASP A 258 30.39 19.95 -23.04
N LYS A 259 29.56 19.79 -24.08
CA LYS A 259 29.12 18.48 -24.58
C LYS A 259 30.24 17.71 -25.27
N ASP A 260 31.08 18.36 -26.06
CA ASP A 260 32.23 17.70 -26.72
C ASP A 260 33.25 17.25 -25.68
N LEU A 261 33.53 18.10 -24.68
CA LEU A 261 34.41 17.77 -23.56
C LEU A 261 33.84 16.61 -22.73
N GLN A 262 32.52 16.58 -22.53
CA GLN A 262 31.86 15.47 -21.86
C GLN A 262 32.00 14.17 -22.63
N LEU A 263 31.71 14.18 -23.94
CA LEU A 263 31.85 13.03 -24.81
C LEU A 263 33.30 12.52 -24.86
N TRP A 264 34.27 13.43 -24.97
CA TRP A 264 35.70 13.12 -24.94
C TRP A 264 36.09 12.43 -23.64
N ASN A 265 35.65 12.95 -22.48
CA ASN A 265 35.93 12.35 -21.19
C ASN A 265 35.36 10.93 -21.07
N LEU A 266 34.13 10.69 -21.56
CA LEU A 266 33.52 9.37 -21.55
C LEU A 266 34.30 8.37 -22.42
N CYS A 267 34.67 8.76 -23.64
CA CYS A 267 35.50 7.94 -24.52
C CYS A 267 36.89 7.68 -23.90
N ASN A 268 37.50 8.70 -23.26
CA ASN A 268 38.81 8.56 -22.64
C ASN A 268 38.79 7.58 -21.48
N ASN A 269 37.78 7.70 -20.62
CA ASN A 269 37.60 6.78 -19.50
C ASN A 269 37.41 5.33 -19.98
N PHE A 270 36.71 5.12 -21.10
CA PHE A 270 36.54 3.79 -21.68
C PHE A 270 37.89 3.17 -22.09
N PHE A 271 38.71 3.88 -22.87
CA PHE A 271 39.98 3.35 -23.33
C PHE A 271 41.01 3.23 -22.20
N GLU A 272 41.09 4.20 -21.29
CA GLU A 272 41.95 4.11 -20.10
C GLU A 272 41.65 2.84 -19.29
N ARG A 273 40.35 2.51 -19.15
CA ARG A 273 39.93 1.29 -18.48
C ARG A 273 40.21 0.03 -19.32
N ALA A 274 39.93 0.06 -20.62
CA ALA A 274 40.15 -1.08 -21.52
C ALA A 274 41.65 -1.46 -21.59
N THR A 275 42.54 -0.47 -21.67
CA THR A 275 43.99 -0.67 -21.64
C THR A 275 44.46 -1.21 -20.28
N SER A 276 43.88 -0.74 -19.17
CA SER A 276 44.16 -1.29 -17.83
C SER A 276 43.75 -2.76 -17.71
N ILE A 277 42.58 -3.13 -18.26
CA ILE A 277 42.08 -4.51 -18.32
C ILE A 277 43.00 -5.39 -19.17
N HIS A 278 43.44 -4.91 -20.33
CA HIS A 278 44.33 -5.65 -21.22
C HIS A 278 45.71 -5.88 -20.59
N SER A 279 46.23 -4.89 -19.86
CA SER A 279 47.55 -4.94 -19.23
C SER A 279 47.61 -5.91 -18.05
N ASP A 280 46.53 -6.03 -17.27
CA ASP A 280 46.44 -6.94 -16.13
C ASP A 280 45.56 -8.16 -16.45
N LYS A 281 46.20 -9.27 -16.81
CA LYS A 281 45.52 -10.56 -17.05
C LYS A 281 44.83 -11.13 -15.81
N GLN A 282 45.01 -10.58 -14.62
CA GLN A 282 44.27 -10.95 -13.40
C GLN A 282 43.21 -9.90 -13.01
N TYR A 283 42.94 -8.93 -13.89
CA TYR A 283 41.97 -7.87 -13.64
C TYR A 283 40.58 -8.45 -13.35
N LYS A 284 39.97 -7.92 -12.30
CA LYS A 284 38.63 -8.27 -11.83
C LYS A 284 37.95 -7.00 -11.34
N ASP A 285 36.70 -6.80 -11.75
CA ASP A 285 35.84 -5.68 -11.36
C ASP A 285 34.48 -6.26 -10.99
N PHE A 286 33.94 -5.90 -9.82
CA PHE A 286 32.67 -6.45 -9.38
C PHE A 286 31.97 -5.56 -8.37
N LEU A 287 30.64 -5.61 -8.45
CA LEU A 287 29.71 -5.11 -7.46
C LEU A 287 28.70 -6.23 -7.20
N ILE A 288 28.89 -6.95 -6.10
CA ILE A 288 28.01 -8.06 -5.71
C ILE A 288 27.60 -7.91 -4.25
N VAL A 289 26.43 -8.42 -3.91
CA VAL A 289 25.95 -8.54 -2.53
C VAL A 289 25.83 -10.01 -2.16
N THR A 290 26.11 -10.35 -0.90
CA THR A 290 25.94 -11.72 -0.36
C THR A 290 24.50 -12.06 0.01
N ASP A 291 23.71 -11.04 0.33
CA ASP A 291 22.39 -11.18 0.93
C ASP A 291 21.43 -10.18 0.30
N TYR A 292 20.92 -10.53 -0.87
CA TYR A 292 20.03 -9.63 -1.62
C TYR A 292 18.67 -9.38 -0.95
N HIS A 293 18.31 -10.17 0.09
CA HIS A 293 17.13 -9.90 0.90
C HIS A 293 17.21 -8.55 1.62
N ILE A 294 18.36 -8.20 2.19
CA ILE A 294 18.58 -6.91 2.84
C ILE A 294 18.47 -5.77 1.84
N VAL A 295 18.93 -6.00 0.60
CA VAL A 295 18.80 -5.00 -0.47
C VAL A 295 17.32 -4.79 -0.80
N PHE A 296 16.55 -5.86 -1.01
CA PHE A 296 15.12 -5.75 -1.30
C PHE A 296 14.34 -5.11 -0.15
N GLU A 297 14.65 -5.47 1.10
CA GLU A 297 14.10 -4.81 2.28
C GLU A 297 14.41 -3.31 2.26
N SER A 298 15.65 -2.90 1.96
CA SER A 298 15.99 -1.48 1.80
C SER A 298 15.27 -0.80 0.63
N MET A 299 14.97 -1.52 -0.46
CA MET A 299 14.19 -0.99 -1.57
C MET A 299 12.77 -0.64 -1.13
N VAL A 300 12.08 -1.59 -0.48
CA VAL A 300 10.70 -1.38 -0.01
C VAL A 300 10.66 -0.33 1.11
N ASP A 301 11.66 -0.31 1.99
CA ASP A 301 11.76 0.64 3.10
C ASP A 301 11.89 2.08 2.58
N GLU A 302 12.76 2.32 1.60
CA GLU A 302 12.90 3.64 0.98
C GLU A 302 11.62 4.09 0.27
N LEU A 303 10.84 3.15 -0.29
CA LEU A 303 9.60 3.46 -1.00
C LEU A 303 8.39 3.67 -0.07
N LEU A 304 8.35 3.05 1.12
CA LEU A 304 7.15 3.03 1.96
C LEU A 304 7.34 3.65 3.36
N SER A 305 8.50 3.47 3.98
CA SER A 305 8.72 3.87 5.37
C SER A 305 9.01 5.34 5.55
N ASP A 306 8.73 5.88 6.73
CA ASP A 306 9.02 7.28 7.06
C ASP A 306 10.44 7.43 7.62
N LYS A 307 11.22 8.34 6.99
CA LYS A 307 12.58 8.66 7.43
C LYS A 307 12.54 9.26 8.84
N GLY A 308 13.44 8.80 9.71
CA GLY A 308 13.55 9.28 11.09
C GLY A 308 12.86 8.40 12.15
N LEU A 309 12.07 7.39 11.75
CA LEU A 309 11.63 6.33 12.67
C LEU A 309 12.75 5.33 13.02
N ASP A 310 13.85 5.35 12.26
CA ASP A 310 15.10 4.65 12.57
C ASP A 310 15.87 5.29 13.75
N ILE A 311 15.60 6.56 14.07
CA ILE A 311 16.30 7.31 15.11
C ILE A 311 15.44 7.29 16.38
N GLY A 312 15.64 6.27 17.23
CA GLY A 312 14.97 6.15 18.54
C GLY A 312 14.07 4.91 18.69
N ASP A 313 14.64 3.72 18.53
CA ASP A 313 14.17 2.44 19.14
C ASP A 313 12.86 1.80 18.64
N LEU A 314 12.08 2.43 17.76
CA LEU A 314 10.86 1.79 17.20
C LEU A 314 11.16 0.75 16.11
N LYS A 315 12.14 1.00 15.23
CA LYS A 315 12.61 0.01 14.25
C LYS A 315 13.61 -0.98 14.85
N ALA A 316 14.47 -0.53 15.77
CA ALA A 316 15.50 -1.36 16.41
C ALA A 316 15.02 -1.80 17.80
N GLN A 317 14.70 -3.08 17.94
CA GLN A 317 14.13 -3.62 19.17
C GLN A 317 15.23 -4.01 20.16
N GLU A 318 14.94 -3.96 21.47
CA GLU A 318 15.88 -4.32 22.54
C GLU A 318 16.38 -5.78 22.45
N ASP A 319 15.62 -6.67 21.80
CA ASP A 319 16.00 -8.05 21.56
C ASP A 319 16.97 -8.23 20.36
N GLY A 320 17.43 -7.13 19.77
CA GLY A 320 18.34 -7.10 18.62
C GLY A 320 17.66 -7.35 17.28
N LYS A 321 16.32 -7.49 17.23
CA LYS A 321 15.58 -7.60 15.97
C LYS A 321 15.23 -6.23 15.40
N ARG A 322 15.04 -6.20 14.08
CA ARG A 322 14.66 -4.99 13.35
C ARG A 322 13.33 -5.19 12.65
N VAL A 323 12.46 -4.18 12.74
CA VAL A 323 11.25 -4.09 11.93
C VAL A 323 11.64 -3.59 10.55
N ASP A 324 11.26 -4.31 9.49
CA ASP A 324 11.58 -3.94 8.11
C ASP A 324 10.94 -2.60 7.73
N HIS A 325 9.60 -2.52 7.81
CA HIS A 325 8.84 -1.37 7.33
C HIS A 325 7.95 -0.79 8.41
N ILE A 326 8.03 0.52 8.61
CA ILE A 326 7.14 1.23 9.51
C ILE A 326 6.91 2.67 9.04
N TYR A 327 5.66 3.11 9.11
CA TYR A 327 5.28 4.49 8.83
C TYR A 327 4.07 4.91 9.64
N ALA A 328 3.90 6.21 9.82
CA ALA A 328 2.73 6.78 10.50
C ALA A 328 1.69 7.23 9.46
N TYR A 329 0.45 6.75 9.58
CA TYR A 329 -0.64 7.11 8.67
C TYR A 329 -1.98 7.14 9.40
N GLN A 330 -3.03 7.67 8.76
CA GLN A 330 -4.34 7.83 9.38
C GLN A 330 -4.89 6.48 9.89
N GLY A 331 -5.42 6.50 11.11
CA GLY A 331 -6.07 5.37 11.76
C GLY A 331 -7.36 4.94 11.07
N LEU A 332 -7.87 3.80 11.52
CA LEU A 332 -9.04 3.15 10.92
C LEU A 332 -10.37 3.68 11.47
N ILE A 333 -10.37 4.15 12.72
CA ILE A 333 -11.59 4.63 13.41
C ILE A 333 -11.56 6.14 13.64
N ASN A 334 -10.39 6.71 13.90
CA ASN A 334 -10.21 8.14 14.16
C ASN A 334 -9.32 8.79 13.08
N LYS A 335 -9.23 10.12 13.14
CA LYS A 335 -8.33 10.91 12.27
C LYS A 335 -6.88 10.95 12.77
N ASN A 336 -6.58 10.35 13.93
CA ASN A 336 -5.21 10.27 14.44
C ASN A 336 -4.33 9.41 13.55
N LYS A 337 -3.02 9.59 13.70
CA LYS A 337 -2.05 8.69 13.08
C LYS A 337 -1.82 7.48 13.98
N ILE A 338 -1.65 6.33 13.35
CA ILE A 338 -1.16 5.08 13.96
C ILE A 338 0.01 4.56 13.11
N TYR A 339 0.79 3.63 13.65
CA TYR A 339 1.82 2.96 12.86
C TYR A 339 1.19 1.86 12.01
N TYR A 340 1.68 1.77 10.79
CA TYR A 340 1.48 0.64 9.91
C TYR A 340 2.81 -0.08 9.86
N ILE A 341 2.78 -1.40 10.10
CA ILE A 341 3.98 -2.20 10.29
C ILE A 341 4.01 -3.28 9.23
N GLY A 342 5.15 -3.48 8.58
CA GLY A 342 5.27 -4.43 7.50
C GLY A 342 6.59 -5.19 7.48
N ASP A 343 6.55 -6.33 6.82
CA ASP A 343 7.71 -7.16 6.46
C ASP A 343 7.68 -7.35 4.94
N SER A 344 8.87 -7.42 4.33
CA SER A 344 8.97 -7.67 2.90
C SER A 344 9.84 -8.87 2.62
N LYS A 345 9.45 -9.66 1.64
CA LYS A 345 10.25 -10.79 1.18
C LYS A 345 10.16 -10.89 -0.34
N TYR A 346 11.26 -11.31 -0.95
CA TYR A 346 11.31 -11.68 -2.36
C TYR A 346 11.66 -13.16 -2.42
N TYR A 347 10.71 -13.96 -2.90
CA TYR A 347 10.83 -15.40 -3.00
C TYR A 347 11.06 -15.80 -4.46
N GLY A 348 11.58 -17.01 -4.69
CA GLY A 348 11.33 -17.67 -5.96
C GLY A 348 9.83 -17.94 -6.06
N ILE A 349 9.24 -17.78 -7.25
CA ILE A 349 7.81 -18.05 -7.48
C ILE A 349 7.55 -19.49 -6.99
N GLY A 350 6.53 -19.73 -6.16
CA GLY A 350 6.19 -21.06 -5.62
C GLY A 350 6.82 -21.45 -4.28
N ALA A 351 7.72 -20.66 -3.70
CA ALA A 351 8.04 -20.85 -2.29
C ALA A 351 6.81 -20.45 -1.45
N PRO A 352 6.26 -21.34 -0.61
CA PRO A 352 5.19 -20.96 0.29
C PRO A 352 5.68 -19.78 1.13
N VAL A 353 4.81 -18.79 1.35
CA VAL A 353 5.06 -17.82 2.42
C VAL A 353 5.07 -18.66 3.68
N ALA A 354 6.26 -18.96 4.18
CA ALA A 354 6.40 -19.86 5.32
C ALA A 354 5.58 -19.26 6.46
N GLU A 355 4.71 -20.06 7.08
CA GLU A 355 3.93 -19.66 8.26
C GLU A 355 4.82 -18.91 9.28
N TYR A 356 6.09 -19.30 9.36
CA TYR A 356 7.14 -18.65 10.15
C TYR A 356 7.31 -17.14 9.91
N SER A 357 7.19 -16.66 8.65
CA SER A 357 7.28 -15.23 8.32
C SER A 357 6.05 -14.46 8.81
N GLU A 358 4.88 -15.07 8.78
CA GLU A 358 3.65 -14.48 9.35
C GLU A 358 3.78 -14.35 10.86
N TYR A 359 4.23 -15.41 11.56
CA TYR A 359 4.48 -15.39 13.01
C TYR A 359 5.50 -14.32 13.43
N LYS A 360 6.56 -14.12 12.64
CA LYS A 360 7.52 -13.04 12.87
C LYS A 360 6.85 -11.67 12.80
N GLN A 361 5.99 -11.45 11.81
CA GLN A 361 5.31 -10.17 11.66
C GLN A 361 4.43 -9.83 12.86
N TYR A 362 3.71 -10.80 13.41
CA TYR A 362 2.93 -10.59 14.63
C TYR A 362 3.80 -10.25 15.85
N THR A 363 5.01 -10.84 15.93
CA THR A 363 5.96 -10.52 16.99
C THR A 363 6.45 -9.07 16.88
N TYR A 364 6.78 -8.62 15.66
CA TYR A 364 7.18 -7.24 15.42
C TYR A 364 6.08 -6.25 15.78
N ALA A 365 4.83 -6.52 15.37
CA ALA A 365 3.69 -5.70 15.71
C ALA A 365 3.50 -5.55 17.22
N ARG A 366 3.55 -6.67 17.97
CA ARG A 366 3.45 -6.65 19.44
C ARG A 366 4.56 -5.84 20.09
N ASN A 367 5.79 -6.00 19.63
CA ASN A 367 6.94 -5.29 20.19
C ASN A 367 6.85 -3.78 19.94
N VAL A 368 6.41 -3.34 18.75
CA VAL A 368 6.19 -1.93 18.45
C VAL A 368 5.08 -1.33 19.33
N ILE A 369 3.95 -2.04 19.49
CA ILE A 369 2.86 -1.61 20.37
C ILE A 369 3.36 -1.51 21.81
N GLN A 370 4.09 -2.53 22.30
CA GLN A 370 4.62 -2.57 23.66
C GLN A 370 5.63 -1.44 23.92
N HIS A 371 6.53 -1.17 22.98
CA HIS A 371 7.50 -0.10 23.10
C HIS A 371 6.84 1.29 23.04
N ASN A 372 5.82 1.46 22.19
CA ASN A 372 5.03 2.69 22.20
C ASN A 372 4.35 2.92 23.58
N LEU A 373 3.93 1.85 24.27
CA LEU A 373 3.40 1.96 25.63
C LEU A 373 4.47 2.26 26.69
N SER A 374 5.69 1.75 26.57
CA SER A 374 6.76 2.10 27.51
C SER A 374 7.11 3.59 27.39
N LEU A 375 7.18 4.11 26.17
CA LEU A 375 7.34 5.54 25.89
C LEU A 375 6.21 6.40 26.47
N PHE A 376 5.01 5.84 26.62
CA PHE A 376 3.88 6.50 27.27
C PHE A 376 4.01 6.55 28.80
N LEU A 377 4.62 5.53 29.41
CA LEU A 377 4.79 5.41 30.86
C LEU A 377 6.07 6.09 31.38
N GLU A 378 7.03 6.36 30.50
CA GLU A 378 8.26 7.08 30.82
C GLU A 378 8.00 8.59 30.97
N ASP A 379 8.16 9.12 32.19
CA ASP A 379 8.13 10.57 32.50
C ASP A 379 9.43 11.27 32.00
N GLU A 380 9.98 10.80 30.87
CA GLU A 380 11.21 11.30 30.29
C GLU A 380 10.98 12.65 29.62
N LYS A 381 11.76 13.64 30.09
CA LYS A 381 11.79 14.98 29.52
C LYS A 381 12.57 14.94 28.20
N ASP A 382 12.18 15.76 27.24
CA ASP A 382 12.95 16.00 26.01
C ASP A 382 14.36 16.54 26.33
N ALA A 383 15.23 16.63 25.33
CA ALA A 383 16.59 17.18 25.48
C ALA A 383 16.62 18.64 25.99
N GLN A 384 15.47 19.31 26.09
CA GLN A 384 15.28 20.65 26.62
C GLN A 384 14.53 20.66 27.98
N GLY A 385 14.34 19.51 28.63
CA GLY A 385 13.73 19.40 29.95
C GLY A 385 12.19 19.53 29.99
N ARG A 386 11.51 19.49 28.84
CA ARG A 386 10.04 19.55 28.74
C ARG A 386 9.46 18.15 28.71
N ARG A 387 8.31 17.92 29.37
CA ARG A 387 7.55 16.67 29.21
C ARG A 387 7.21 16.47 27.73
N LYS A 388 7.47 15.28 27.19
CA LYS A 388 7.12 14.93 25.81
C LYS A 388 5.59 15.05 25.66
N ASN A 389 5.13 15.78 24.64
CA ASN A 389 3.70 16.09 24.47
C ASN A 389 2.97 14.90 23.85
N ILE A 390 1.95 14.38 24.55
CA ILE A 390 1.04 13.32 24.07
C ILE A 390 0.39 13.78 22.75
N GLY A 391 0.39 12.92 21.73
CA GLY A 391 -0.16 13.22 20.39
C GLY A 391 0.71 14.09 19.48
N LYS A 392 1.81 14.68 19.98
CA LYS A 392 2.83 15.38 19.16
C LYS A 392 4.16 14.63 19.08
N THR A 393 4.55 13.91 20.14
CA THR A 393 5.81 13.15 20.19
C THR A 393 5.61 11.65 19.99
N TYR A 394 4.48 11.08 20.43
CA TYR A 394 4.14 9.65 20.28
C TYR A 394 2.67 9.47 19.87
N LEU A 395 2.40 8.41 19.09
CA LEU A 395 1.04 8.03 18.69
C LEU A 395 0.32 7.32 19.84
N ILE A 396 -0.97 7.59 20.04
CA ILE A 396 -1.76 7.04 21.15
C ILE A 396 -2.33 5.68 20.75
N TYR A 397 -1.81 4.61 21.37
CA TYR A 397 -2.26 3.23 21.10
C TYR A 397 -3.27 2.69 22.08
N ARG A 398 -3.21 3.08 23.36
CA ARG A 398 -4.09 2.58 24.42
C ARG A 398 -4.98 3.70 24.93
N ASP A 399 -6.23 3.34 25.16
CA ASP A 399 -7.19 4.14 25.89
C ASP A 399 -7.15 3.78 27.39
N GLU A 400 -7.02 4.79 28.24
CA GLU A 400 -6.95 4.64 29.71
C GLU A 400 -8.32 4.26 30.32
N ASP A 401 -9.43 4.63 29.68
CA ASP A 401 -10.76 4.39 30.22
C ASP A 401 -11.25 2.95 30.00
N THR A 402 -10.88 2.36 28.86
CA THR A 402 -11.44 1.08 28.40
C THR A 402 -10.43 -0.07 28.35
N ASP A 403 -9.15 0.22 28.56
CA ASP A 403 -8.02 -0.68 28.22
C ASP A 403 -8.04 -1.16 26.75
N GLY A 404 -8.75 -0.43 25.89
CA GLY A 404 -8.83 -0.68 24.46
C GLY A 404 -7.60 -0.18 23.71
N TYR A 405 -7.26 -0.88 22.64
CA TYR A 405 -6.13 -0.57 21.76
C TYR A 405 -6.59 -0.15 20.36
N SER A 406 -5.89 0.80 19.76
CA SER A 406 -6.05 1.14 18.35
C SER A 406 -5.76 -0.06 17.45
N ILE A 407 -6.59 -0.25 16.43
CA ILE A 407 -6.41 -1.33 15.46
C ILE A 407 -5.18 -1.02 14.62
N THR A 408 -4.18 -1.91 14.65
CA THR A 408 -2.89 -1.74 13.96
C THR A 408 -2.86 -2.53 12.65
N PRO A 409 -2.81 -1.86 11.49
CA PRO A 409 -2.67 -2.52 10.21
C PRO A 409 -1.27 -3.11 10.06
N ASN A 410 -1.21 -4.42 9.84
CA ASN A 410 0.01 -5.09 9.46
C ASN A 410 -0.08 -5.53 8.00
N PHE A 411 1.03 -5.44 7.28
CA PHE A 411 1.07 -5.84 5.89
C PHE A 411 2.31 -6.67 5.58
N PHE A 412 2.19 -7.52 4.57
CA PHE A 412 3.30 -8.31 4.07
C PHE A 412 3.42 -8.11 2.57
N ILE A 413 4.61 -7.74 2.09
CA ILE A 413 4.84 -7.50 0.65
C ILE A 413 5.72 -8.60 0.07
N SER A 414 5.20 -9.24 -0.97
CA SER A 414 5.89 -10.26 -1.76
C SER A 414 6.20 -9.74 -3.16
N ALA A 415 7.48 -9.68 -3.51
CA ALA A 415 7.88 -9.38 -4.88
C ALA A 415 7.66 -10.57 -5.82
N ARG A 416 7.15 -10.30 -7.02
CA ARG A 416 6.96 -11.28 -8.10
C ARG A 416 7.38 -10.71 -9.45
N ILE A 417 7.82 -11.58 -10.35
CA ILE A 417 7.99 -11.30 -11.78
C ILE A 417 6.98 -12.18 -12.53
N SER A 418 6.26 -11.61 -13.49
CA SER A 418 5.32 -12.39 -14.31
C SER A 418 6.06 -13.38 -15.22
N GLU A 419 5.54 -14.60 -15.35
CA GLU A 419 5.99 -15.58 -16.35
C GLU A 419 5.52 -15.20 -17.77
N LYS A 420 4.48 -14.35 -17.87
CA LYS A 420 3.98 -13.85 -19.15
C LYS A 420 4.84 -12.67 -19.59
N GLU A 421 5.33 -12.76 -20.82
CA GLU A 421 6.23 -11.78 -21.40
C GLU A 421 5.63 -10.37 -21.47
N GLU A 422 4.37 -10.28 -21.92
CA GLU A 422 3.59 -9.03 -22.02
C GLU A 422 3.43 -8.33 -20.66
N ASP A 423 3.57 -9.06 -19.55
CA ASP A 423 3.35 -8.53 -18.21
C ASP A 423 4.64 -8.07 -17.51
N ARG A 424 5.83 -8.25 -18.13
CA ARG A 424 7.15 -7.92 -17.56
C ARG A 424 7.54 -6.47 -17.81
N GLU A 425 6.73 -5.57 -17.29
CA GLU A 425 6.87 -4.12 -17.46
C GLU A 425 7.49 -3.47 -16.23
N TYR A 426 8.10 -2.29 -16.41
CA TYR A 426 8.82 -1.57 -15.34
C TYR A 426 8.07 -0.34 -14.81
N TYR A 427 6.91 0.00 -15.38
CA TYR A 427 6.15 1.22 -15.07
C TYR A 427 4.84 0.95 -14.30
N GLU A 428 4.36 -0.30 -14.28
CA GLU A 428 3.20 -0.70 -13.47
C GLU A 428 3.63 -1.48 -12.23
N ASP A 429 3.12 -1.09 -11.06
CA ASP A 429 3.38 -1.77 -9.79
C ASP A 429 2.66 -3.12 -9.65
N LYS A 430 1.51 -3.28 -10.32
CA LYS A 430 0.62 -4.46 -10.19
C LYS A 430 0.40 -4.88 -8.73
N LEU A 431 0.33 -3.91 -7.81
CA LEU A 431 0.15 -4.14 -6.39
C LEU A 431 -1.25 -4.72 -6.16
N GLN A 432 -1.33 -5.96 -5.71
CA GLN A 432 -2.59 -6.67 -5.48
C GLN A 432 -2.63 -7.26 -4.08
N ALA A 433 -3.77 -7.07 -3.40
CA ALA A 433 -4.04 -7.76 -2.15
C ALA A 433 -4.49 -9.18 -2.44
N ARG A 434 -4.04 -10.14 -1.64
CA ARG A 434 -4.60 -11.49 -1.65
C ARG A 434 -5.97 -11.50 -0.94
N ASP A 435 -6.83 -12.44 -1.30
CA ASP A 435 -8.27 -12.41 -0.96
C ASP A 435 -8.58 -12.41 0.54
N GLU A 436 -7.67 -12.88 1.41
CA GLU A 436 -7.93 -13.03 2.85
C GLU A 436 -6.99 -12.16 3.71
N ILE A 437 -7.59 -11.34 4.58
CA ILE A 437 -6.89 -10.77 5.74
C ILE A 437 -6.82 -11.85 6.81
N LYS A 438 -5.59 -12.18 7.22
CA LYS A 438 -5.35 -13.08 8.33
C LYS A 438 -5.45 -12.32 9.64
N SER A 439 -6.25 -12.83 10.57
CA SER A 439 -6.33 -12.30 11.93
C SER A 439 -5.72 -13.29 12.91
N ILE A 440 -4.78 -12.82 13.74
CA ILE A 440 -4.37 -13.52 14.95
C ILE A 440 -4.97 -12.78 16.14
N ARG A 441 -5.58 -13.53 17.05
CA ARG A 441 -6.25 -13.02 18.23
C ARG A 441 -6.09 -14.00 19.39
N HIS A 442 -5.87 -13.46 20.58
CA HIS A 442 -5.89 -14.28 21.80
C HIS A 442 -7.32 -14.54 22.29
N PHE A 443 -8.19 -13.53 22.14
CA PHE A 443 -9.60 -13.60 22.51
C PHE A 443 -10.48 -13.35 21.28
N GLU A 444 -11.50 -14.17 21.10
CA GLU A 444 -12.50 -13.95 20.06
C GLU A 444 -13.37 -12.73 20.37
N ASN A 445 -13.87 -12.06 19.33
CA ASN A 445 -14.79 -10.94 19.43
C ASN A 445 -14.25 -9.79 20.29
N ARG A 446 -12.96 -9.47 20.15
CA ARG A 446 -12.31 -8.32 20.80
C ARG A 446 -11.42 -7.57 19.82
N LEU A 447 -12.03 -6.67 19.04
CA LEU A 447 -11.33 -5.93 18.00
C LEU A 447 -10.27 -4.97 18.55
N PHE A 448 -10.53 -4.37 19.71
CA PHE A 448 -9.65 -3.40 20.38
C PHE A 448 -8.76 -4.06 21.42
N ASP A 449 -8.48 -5.34 21.28
CA ASP A 449 -7.49 -6.02 22.12
C ASP A 449 -6.10 -5.82 21.51
N ARG A 450 -5.09 -5.61 22.37
CA ARG A 450 -3.68 -5.52 21.94
C ARG A 450 -3.25 -6.73 21.13
N ASP A 451 -3.78 -7.90 21.46
CA ASP A 451 -3.43 -9.17 20.84
C ASP A 451 -4.28 -9.50 19.59
N THR A 452 -5.15 -8.59 19.16
CA THR A 452 -5.89 -8.68 17.88
C THR A 452 -5.13 -7.96 16.78
N LEU A 453 -4.44 -8.74 15.93
CA LEU A 453 -3.58 -8.25 14.87
C LEU A 453 -4.11 -8.67 13.50
N LEU A 454 -4.27 -7.69 12.62
CA LEU A 454 -4.73 -7.87 11.24
C LEU A 454 -3.52 -7.84 10.30
N LEU A 455 -3.39 -8.86 9.45
CA LEU A 455 -2.31 -8.98 8.47
C LEU A 455 -2.88 -9.16 7.06
N GLN A 456 -2.59 -8.20 6.18
CA GLN A 456 -2.93 -8.27 4.76
C GLN A 456 -1.69 -8.59 3.92
N HIS A 457 -1.79 -9.58 3.04
CA HIS A 457 -0.71 -9.91 2.10
C HIS A 457 -0.90 -9.19 0.78
N TYR A 458 0.20 -8.67 0.24
CA TYR A 458 0.29 -7.99 -1.04
C TYR A 458 1.34 -8.63 -1.93
N ASP A 459 1.00 -8.81 -3.20
CA ASP A 459 1.96 -9.12 -4.26
C ASP A 459 2.26 -7.84 -5.03
N ILE A 460 3.54 -7.60 -5.36
CA ILE A 460 4.00 -6.42 -6.11
C ILE A 460 4.96 -6.85 -7.22
N ASN A 461 4.91 -6.13 -8.34
CA ASN A 461 5.85 -6.30 -9.44
C ASN A 461 7.27 -5.88 -9.01
N PHE A 462 8.18 -6.85 -8.96
CA PHE A 462 9.58 -6.63 -8.59
C PHE A 462 10.28 -5.65 -9.54
N LEU A 463 9.98 -5.71 -10.85
CA LEU A 463 10.63 -4.88 -11.86
C LEU A 463 10.34 -3.40 -11.64
N PHE A 464 9.10 -3.09 -11.28
CA PHE A 464 8.66 -1.73 -10.93
C PHE A 464 9.34 -1.22 -9.65
N VAL A 465 9.39 -2.04 -8.59
CA VAL A 465 10.08 -1.67 -7.34
C VAL A 465 11.55 -1.36 -7.61
N LEU A 466 12.21 -2.23 -8.38
CA LEU A 466 13.62 -2.08 -8.74
C LEU A 466 13.87 -0.79 -9.56
N SER A 467 13.06 -0.53 -10.60
CA SER A 467 13.24 0.66 -11.44
C SER A 467 12.96 1.94 -10.68
N LEU A 468 11.89 1.99 -9.88
CA LEU A 468 11.50 3.16 -9.10
C LEU A 468 12.54 3.47 -8.01
N TYR A 469 13.05 2.45 -7.33
CA TYR A 469 14.11 2.61 -6.35
C TYR A 469 15.39 3.16 -6.97
N ALA A 470 15.84 2.56 -8.08
CA ALA A 470 17.07 2.93 -8.78
C ALA A 470 17.01 4.32 -9.45
N GLN A 471 15.82 4.89 -9.64
CA GLN A 471 15.65 6.25 -10.12
C GLN A 471 15.84 7.26 -8.98
N SER A 472 16.63 8.31 -9.24
CA SER A 472 16.76 9.45 -8.32
C SER A 472 15.59 10.44 -8.42
N ASN A 473 14.35 9.94 -8.57
CA ASN A 473 13.15 10.77 -8.67
C ASN A 473 12.30 10.68 -7.39
N GLU A 474 12.56 11.59 -6.46
CA GLU A 474 11.83 11.69 -5.18
C GLU A 474 10.32 11.96 -5.36
N GLY A 475 9.93 12.64 -6.44
CA GLY A 475 8.52 12.94 -6.73
C GLY A 475 7.71 11.68 -6.99
N LEU A 476 8.19 10.80 -7.88
CA LEU A 476 7.54 9.53 -8.20
C LEU A 476 7.52 8.58 -6.99
N LYS A 477 8.63 8.52 -6.23
CA LYS A 477 8.68 7.72 -4.99
C LYS A 477 7.61 8.18 -4.00
N LYS A 478 7.46 9.49 -3.81
CA LYS A 478 6.45 10.07 -2.91
C LYS A 478 5.03 9.80 -3.39
N GLU A 479 4.75 9.92 -4.68
CA GLU A 479 3.44 9.62 -5.26
C GLU A 479 3.06 8.15 -5.04
N PHE A 480 3.97 7.23 -5.35
CA PHE A 480 3.78 5.80 -5.12
C PHE A 480 3.53 5.49 -3.64
N LYS A 481 4.30 6.12 -2.75
CA LYS A 481 4.18 5.98 -1.31
C LYS A 481 2.80 6.36 -0.80
N GLU A 482 2.31 7.56 -1.10
CA GLU A 482 1.00 8.03 -0.63
C GLU A 482 -0.15 7.17 -1.15
N ARG A 483 -0.14 6.85 -2.45
CA ARG A 483 -1.13 5.96 -3.08
C ARG A 483 -1.16 4.57 -2.44
N THR A 484 0.01 4.03 -2.12
CA THR A 484 0.12 2.71 -1.48
C THR A 484 -0.40 2.73 -0.04
N LYS A 485 -0.07 3.77 0.73
CA LYS A 485 -0.58 3.95 2.11
C LYS A 485 -2.11 4.06 2.14
N GLU A 486 -2.70 4.80 1.20
CA GLU A 486 -4.15 4.92 1.05
C GLU A 486 -4.79 3.56 0.74
N LYS A 487 -4.27 2.85 -0.27
CA LYS A 487 -4.75 1.51 -0.64
C LYS A 487 -4.67 0.51 0.51
N PHE A 488 -3.59 0.54 1.29
CA PHE A 488 -3.45 -0.35 2.45
C PHE A 488 -4.52 -0.09 3.51
N ARG A 489 -4.79 1.19 3.80
CA ARG A 489 -5.85 1.60 4.71
C ARG A 489 -7.24 1.18 4.22
N GLU A 490 -7.54 1.40 2.94
CA GLU A 490 -8.85 1.08 2.36
C GLU A 490 -9.17 -0.41 2.39
N ASN A 491 -8.18 -1.27 2.14
CA ASN A 491 -8.37 -2.72 2.19
C ASN A 491 -8.75 -3.18 3.61
N VAL A 492 -8.04 -2.70 4.63
CA VAL A 492 -8.34 -3.04 6.03
C VAL A 492 -9.70 -2.48 6.46
N LEU A 493 -10.05 -1.26 6.02
CA LEU A 493 -11.38 -0.70 6.26
C LEU A 493 -12.49 -1.55 5.62
N SER A 494 -12.26 -2.05 4.40
CA SER A 494 -13.23 -2.88 3.69
C SER A 494 -13.46 -4.21 4.42
N PHE A 495 -12.38 -4.84 4.90
CA PHE A 495 -12.46 -6.01 5.76
C PHE A 495 -13.27 -5.75 7.03
N LEU A 496 -12.95 -4.66 7.76
CA LEU A 496 -13.66 -4.34 9.00
C LEU A 496 -15.15 -4.06 8.79
N LYS A 497 -15.53 -3.41 7.68
CA LYS A 497 -16.94 -3.16 7.33
C LYS A 497 -17.72 -4.44 7.04
N ASN A 498 -17.05 -5.48 6.55
CA ASN A 498 -17.69 -6.75 6.21
C ASN A 498 -17.83 -7.67 7.42
N ASP A 499 -16.84 -7.68 8.31
CA ASP A 499 -16.75 -8.67 9.40
C ASP A 499 -17.15 -8.12 10.77
N TYR A 500 -17.25 -6.80 10.94
CA TYR A 500 -17.57 -6.15 12.22
C TYR A 500 -18.71 -5.15 12.09
N ALA A 501 -19.55 -5.12 13.13
CA ALA A 501 -20.54 -4.07 13.35
C ALA A 501 -20.00 -3.06 14.35
N PHE A 502 -20.17 -1.77 14.04
CA PHE A 502 -19.68 -0.67 14.87
C PHE A 502 -20.83 0.16 15.43
N PHE A 503 -20.67 0.56 16.69
CA PHE A 503 -21.62 1.43 17.39
C PHE A 503 -20.87 2.53 18.13
N SER A 504 -21.54 3.65 18.35
CA SER A 504 -21.10 4.72 19.23
C SER A 504 -21.86 4.64 20.56
N LEU A 505 -21.18 4.91 21.67
CA LEU A 505 -21.74 5.01 23.01
C LEU A 505 -21.65 6.45 23.48
N GLN A 506 -22.78 7.08 23.76
CA GLN A 506 -22.84 8.36 24.47
C GLN A 506 -23.43 8.15 25.84
N LEU A 507 -22.88 8.78 26.88
CA LEU A 507 -23.48 8.71 28.21
C LEU A 507 -24.91 9.28 28.15
N LYS A 508 -25.88 8.68 28.82
CA LYS A 508 -27.23 9.27 28.91
C LYS A 508 -27.21 10.53 29.78
N PRO A 509 -28.03 11.54 29.46
CA PRO A 509 -28.29 12.64 30.40
C PRO A 509 -28.82 12.07 31.72
N LYS A 510 -28.15 12.33 32.84
CA LYS A 510 -28.69 12.03 34.17
C LYS A 510 -29.48 13.24 34.66
N VAL A 511 -30.65 13.00 35.25
CA VAL A 511 -31.33 13.99 36.09
C VAL A 511 -30.55 14.06 37.41
N ASP A 512 -30.00 15.22 37.75
CA ASP A 512 -29.15 15.42 38.91
C ASP A 512 -29.69 14.76 40.17
N THR A 513 -28.97 13.75 40.62
CA THR A 513 -28.98 13.26 42.01
C THR A 513 -27.53 13.02 42.38
N ASP A 514 -26.80 14.13 42.48
CA ASP A 514 -25.63 14.39 43.33
C ASP A 514 -24.68 15.40 42.67
N GLU A 515 -25.17 16.63 42.47
CA GLU A 515 -24.31 17.82 42.43
C GLU A 515 -23.69 17.99 43.82
N GLY A 516 -22.61 17.27 44.09
CA GLY A 516 -22.09 17.23 45.44
C GLY A 516 -20.83 16.42 45.62
N LYS A 517 -19.85 16.55 44.72
CA LYS A 517 -18.41 16.40 45.03
C LYS A 517 -17.58 16.94 43.87
N ASN A 518 -17.27 18.23 43.99
CA ASN A 518 -16.09 18.83 43.36
C ASN A 518 -14.85 18.23 44.01
N ASP A 519 -14.43 17.05 43.58
CA ASP A 519 -13.05 16.60 43.76
C ASP A 519 -12.33 16.84 42.43
N GLU A 520 -11.26 17.63 42.45
CA GLU A 520 -10.33 17.85 41.31
C GLU A 520 -9.57 16.57 40.89
N ARG A 521 -10.01 15.38 41.35
CA ARG A 521 -9.52 14.05 40.98
C ARG A 521 -10.62 13.09 40.49
N THR A 522 -11.81 13.59 40.18
CA THR A 522 -12.96 12.74 39.88
C THR A 522 -12.96 12.32 38.40
N LEU A 523 -12.80 11.02 38.15
CA LEU A 523 -12.93 10.35 36.85
C LEU A 523 -14.19 10.86 36.09
N ASP A 524 -14.10 11.01 34.77
CA ASP A 524 -15.20 11.45 33.90
C ASP A 524 -16.46 10.57 34.12
N GLY A 525 -17.66 11.13 33.98
CA GLY A 525 -18.92 10.38 34.14
C GLY A 525 -19.01 9.18 33.19
N MET A 526 -18.33 9.27 32.05
CA MET A 526 -18.18 8.19 31.08
C MET A 526 -17.30 7.05 31.60
N HIS A 527 -16.20 7.36 32.31
CA HIS A 527 -15.32 6.38 32.94
C HIS A 527 -16.07 5.52 33.97
N ARG A 528 -16.80 6.16 34.90
CA ARG A 528 -17.61 5.42 35.90
C ARG A 528 -18.64 4.51 35.27
N ALA A 529 -19.26 4.95 34.16
CA ALA A 529 -20.26 4.17 33.47
C ALA A 529 -19.66 2.96 32.75
N ILE A 530 -18.48 3.10 32.13
CA ILE A 530 -17.82 1.96 31.47
C ILE A 530 -17.19 0.99 32.46
N GLU A 531 -16.67 1.48 33.60
CA GLU A 531 -16.09 0.65 34.66
C GLU A 531 -17.11 -0.37 35.21
N LYS A 532 -18.38 0.03 35.35
CA LYS A 532 -19.49 -0.88 35.73
C LYS A 532 -19.65 -2.07 34.76
N HIS A 533 -19.34 -1.87 33.48
CA HIS A 533 -19.46 -2.86 32.41
C HIS A 533 -18.11 -3.42 31.94
N PHE A 534 -17.01 -3.07 32.62
CA PHE A 534 -15.64 -3.32 32.17
C PHE A 534 -15.39 -4.77 31.74
N ARG A 535 -15.88 -5.73 32.53
CA ARG A 535 -15.70 -7.16 32.28
C ARG A 535 -16.33 -7.62 30.95
N SER A 536 -17.46 -7.05 30.54
CA SER A 536 -18.13 -7.41 29.28
C SER A 536 -17.66 -6.56 28.11
N SER A 537 -17.13 -5.35 28.36
CA SER A 537 -16.66 -4.39 27.35
C SER A 537 -15.18 -4.49 27.00
N ILE A 538 -14.35 -5.19 27.78
CA ILE A 538 -12.90 -5.30 27.58
C ILE A 538 -12.53 -5.77 26.16
N GLY A 539 -11.67 -4.99 25.49
CA GLY A 539 -11.23 -5.24 24.11
C GLY A 539 -12.32 -5.07 23.04
N LYS A 540 -13.53 -4.64 23.41
CA LYS A 540 -14.66 -4.37 22.49
C LYS A 540 -15.02 -2.90 22.41
N VAL A 541 -14.62 -2.11 23.41
CA VAL A 541 -14.85 -0.67 23.46
C VAL A 541 -13.51 0.07 23.38
N PHE A 542 -13.51 1.21 22.71
CA PHE A 542 -12.33 2.07 22.56
C PHE A 542 -12.74 3.54 22.54
N ARG A 543 -12.09 4.36 23.36
CA ARG A 543 -12.24 5.82 23.36
C ARG A 543 -10.93 6.47 22.89
N PRO A 544 -10.85 6.98 21.66
CA PRO A 544 -9.61 7.58 21.16
C PRO A 544 -9.22 8.90 21.82
N TYR A 545 -10.16 9.64 22.44
CA TYR A 545 -9.89 10.88 23.16
C TYR A 545 -10.78 11.03 24.41
N SER A 546 -10.19 11.44 25.53
CA SER A 546 -10.91 11.85 26.75
C SER A 546 -11.85 13.04 26.54
N ASP A 547 -11.63 13.85 25.52
CA ASP A 547 -12.43 15.07 25.28
C ASP A 547 -13.70 14.79 24.47
N GLU A 548 -13.74 13.68 23.75
CA GLU A 548 -14.94 13.26 23.02
C GLU A 548 -15.98 12.72 24.00
N LYS A 549 -17.23 13.14 23.83
CA LYS A 549 -18.37 12.72 24.68
C LYS A 549 -18.94 11.35 24.27
N PHE A 550 -18.16 10.55 23.54
CA PHE A 550 -18.59 9.24 23.07
C PHE A 550 -17.43 8.25 22.92
N MET A 551 -17.76 6.96 22.90
CA MET A 551 -16.84 5.83 22.70
C MET A 551 -17.28 4.98 21.51
N TYR A 552 -16.40 4.13 20.98
CA TYR A 552 -16.72 3.19 19.91
C TYR A 552 -16.83 1.77 20.46
N VAL A 553 -17.77 0.99 19.93
CA VAL A 553 -17.88 -0.45 20.13
C VAL A 553 -17.65 -1.15 18.80
N GLY A 554 -16.77 -2.14 18.77
CA GLY A 554 -16.53 -3.00 17.61
C GLY A 554 -16.77 -4.45 17.99
N ILE A 555 -17.76 -5.08 17.36
CA ILE A 555 -18.15 -6.48 17.60
C ILE A 555 -18.22 -7.24 16.29
N GLU A 556 -17.81 -8.51 16.29
CA GLU A 556 -17.85 -9.37 15.11
C GLU A 556 -19.30 -9.64 14.68
N ASP A 557 -19.63 -9.43 13.40
CA ASP A 557 -20.93 -9.77 12.81
C ASP A 557 -20.97 -11.26 12.42
N ASN A 558 -20.80 -12.13 13.41
CA ASN A 558 -20.88 -13.57 13.26
C ASN A 558 -22.04 -14.13 14.10
N ALA A 559 -22.79 -15.07 13.52
CA ALA A 559 -23.89 -15.76 14.21
C ALA A 559 -23.45 -16.41 15.52
N LYS A 560 -22.18 -16.84 15.63
CA LYS A 560 -21.58 -17.38 16.86
C LYS A 560 -21.64 -16.40 18.03
N PHE A 561 -21.43 -15.11 17.79
CA PHE A 561 -21.37 -14.08 18.84
C PHE A 561 -22.67 -13.32 19.02
N TYR A 562 -23.71 -13.69 18.29
CA TYR A 562 -25.00 -13.00 18.28
C TYR A 562 -25.58 -12.76 19.68
N GLU A 563 -25.63 -13.81 20.52
CA GLU A 563 -26.20 -13.70 21.86
C GLU A 563 -25.35 -12.84 22.80
N ASP A 564 -24.04 -13.05 22.78
CA ASP A 564 -23.09 -12.28 23.60
C ASP A 564 -23.07 -10.81 23.21
N ASN A 565 -23.14 -10.51 21.91
CA ASN A 565 -23.18 -9.15 21.38
C ASN A 565 -24.45 -8.42 21.82
N HIS A 566 -25.62 -9.05 21.66
CA HIS A 566 -26.86 -8.44 22.12
C HIS A 566 -26.90 -8.26 23.64
N ARG A 567 -26.37 -9.23 24.39
CA ARG A 567 -26.29 -9.10 25.85
C ARG A 567 -25.42 -7.91 26.25
N LEU A 568 -24.24 -7.78 25.66
CA LEU A 568 -23.35 -6.64 25.88
C LEU A 568 -24.04 -5.32 25.55
N LEU A 569 -24.64 -5.21 24.38
CA LEU A 569 -25.31 -3.97 23.95
C LEU A 569 -26.53 -3.65 24.83
N ALA A 570 -27.27 -4.66 25.32
CA ALA A 570 -28.34 -4.47 26.28
C ALA A 570 -27.82 -3.95 27.64
N GLU A 571 -26.73 -4.54 28.15
CA GLU A 571 -26.05 -4.09 29.39
C GLU A 571 -25.58 -2.63 29.26
N LEU A 572 -24.89 -2.30 28.17
CA LEU A 572 -24.43 -0.94 27.88
C LEU A 572 -25.59 0.05 27.69
N SER A 573 -26.71 -0.38 27.10
CA SER A 573 -27.88 0.49 26.85
C SER A 573 -28.55 1.03 28.12
N GLN A 574 -28.20 0.50 29.30
CA GLN A 574 -28.68 1.02 30.58
C GLN A 574 -28.14 2.42 30.85
N ASP A 575 -26.84 2.59 30.65
CA ASP A 575 -26.10 3.82 30.98
C ASP A 575 -25.77 4.67 29.73
N PHE A 576 -25.76 4.05 28.55
CA PHE A 576 -25.37 4.69 27.29
C PHE A 576 -26.51 4.72 26.26
N ILE A 577 -26.51 5.77 25.44
CA ILE A 577 -27.23 5.85 24.17
C ILE A 577 -26.34 5.21 23.11
N ILE A 578 -26.87 4.18 22.43
CA ILE A 578 -26.15 3.40 21.43
C ILE A 578 -26.66 3.80 20.04
N ARG A 579 -25.75 4.13 19.13
CA ARG A 579 -26.08 4.40 17.72
C ARG A 579 -25.14 3.66 16.78
N HIS A 580 -25.66 3.10 15.70
CA HIS A 580 -24.84 2.55 14.64
C HIS A 580 -23.81 3.58 14.15
N TYR A 581 -22.57 3.14 14.01
CA TYR A 581 -21.46 3.96 13.54
C TYR A 581 -20.94 3.43 12.21
N THR A 582 -20.91 4.29 11.20
CA THR A 582 -20.29 3.95 9.92
C THR A 582 -18.81 4.26 9.99
N LEU A 583 -17.96 3.23 9.85
CA LEU A 583 -16.51 3.38 9.82
C LEU A 583 -16.03 4.44 8.82
N ASN A 584 -14.95 5.14 9.18
CA ASN A 584 -14.34 6.23 8.41
C ASN A 584 -15.23 7.49 8.27
N THR A 585 -16.23 7.67 9.13
CA THR A 585 -16.99 8.92 9.24
C THR A 585 -16.58 9.70 10.50
N ASN A 586 -16.74 11.02 10.49
CA ASN A 586 -16.56 11.86 11.67
C ASN A 586 -17.93 12.12 12.31
N PRO A 587 -18.32 11.40 13.38
CA PRO A 587 -19.68 11.48 13.89
C PRO A 587 -19.84 12.61 14.92
N THR A 588 -18.77 13.32 15.29
CA THR A 588 -18.73 14.25 16.43
C THR A 588 -19.82 15.32 16.39
N ASP A 589 -19.97 16.05 15.28
CA ASP A 589 -20.93 17.16 15.18
C ASP A 589 -22.38 16.66 15.26
N GLU A 590 -22.66 15.55 14.58
CA GLU A 590 -23.98 14.92 14.57
C GLU A 590 -24.34 14.35 15.95
N LEU A 591 -23.44 13.59 16.55
CA LEU A 591 -23.61 13.01 17.88
C LEU A 591 -23.76 14.10 18.95
N ASN A 592 -23.05 15.22 18.83
CA ASN A 592 -23.20 16.35 19.75
C ASN A 592 -24.57 17.03 19.58
N LYS A 593 -25.03 17.24 18.34
CA LYS A 593 -26.37 17.78 18.06
C LYS A 593 -27.47 16.89 18.67
N LEU A 594 -27.39 15.57 18.43
CA LEU A 594 -28.35 14.61 18.94
C LEU A 594 -28.30 14.51 20.47
N TYR A 595 -27.12 14.61 21.08
CA TYR A 595 -26.99 14.63 22.53
C TYR A 595 -27.67 15.84 23.17
N GLN A 596 -27.52 17.03 22.60
CA GLN A 596 -28.20 18.23 23.11
C GLN A 596 -29.72 18.10 23.03
N LEU A 597 -30.23 17.53 21.93
CA LEU A 597 -31.66 17.23 21.82
C LEU A 597 -32.14 16.27 22.93
N GLU A 598 -31.35 15.27 23.28
CA GLU A 598 -31.68 14.34 24.36
C GLU A 598 -31.71 15.03 25.73
N VAL A 599 -30.76 15.94 26.00
CA VAL A 599 -30.75 16.75 27.22
C VAL A 599 -32.00 17.64 27.30
N GLU A 600 -32.35 18.31 26.21
CA GLU A 600 -33.56 19.15 26.14
C GLU A 600 -34.83 18.33 26.42
N LEU A 601 -34.94 17.14 25.82
CA LEU A 601 -36.07 16.23 26.02
C LEU A 601 -36.15 15.72 27.46
N ASP A 602 -35.04 15.46 28.13
CA ASP A 602 -35.04 15.04 29.54
C ASP A 602 -35.37 16.17 30.51
N SER A 603 -35.01 17.42 30.18
CA SER A 603 -35.35 18.60 30.98
C SER A 603 -36.76 19.15 30.75
N ALA A 604 -37.43 18.75 29.66
CA ALA A 604 -38.71 19.34 29.26
C ALA A 604 -39.86 18.90 30.18
N THR A 605 -40.41 19.84 30.96
CA THR A 605 -41.73 19.68 31.58
C THR A 605 -42.81 19.78 30.50
N SER A 606 -43.72 18.80 30.48
CA SER A 606 -44.72 18.54 29.43
C SER A 606 -45.65 19.74 29.10
N SER A 607 -45.19 20.72 28.31
CA SER A 607 -46.04 21.84 27.85
C SER A 607 -45.38 22.75 26.79
N THR A 608 -44.96 22.21 25.66
CA THR A 608 -44.65 23.03 24.48
C THR A 608 -45.32 22.44 23.26
N ASN A 609 -46.17 23.23 22.58
CA ASN A 609 -46.89 22.85 21.35
C ASN A 609 -46.00 22.77 20.09
N GLU A 610 -44.67 22.85 20.26
CA GLU A 610 -43.72 22.77 19.16
C GLU A 610 -43.41 21.30 18.84
N PHE A 611 -43.65 20.92 17.59
CA PHE A 611 -43.31 19.60 17.07
C PHE A 611 -41.80 19.47 16.84
N ILE A 612 -41.28 18.27 17.06
CA ILE A 612 -39.92 17.92 16.62
C ILE A 612 -39.96 17.63 15.12
N GLU A 613 -39.09 18.30 14.37
CA GLU A 613 -38.89 18.07 12.94
C GLU A 613 -38.08 16.79 12.71
N PHE A 614 -38.49 15.94 11.77
CA PHE A 614 -37.77 14.70 11.45
C PHE A 614 -36.38 14.98 10.87
N GLU A 615 -36.17 16.14 10.24
CA GLU A 615 -34.89 16.60 9.70
C GLU A 615 -33.84 16.76 10.80
N ASN A 616 -34.27 17.07 12.03
CA ASN A 616 -33.37 17.20 13.18
C ASN A 616 -32.86 15.85 13.68
N VAL A 617 -33.56 14.77 13.36
CA VAL A 617 -33.27 13.38 13.75
C VAL A 617 -33.22 12.47 12.52
N ALA A 618 -32.75 13.01 11.39
CA ALA A 618 -32.81 12.35 10.08
C ALA A 618 -32.16 10.96 10.05
N ASN A 619 -31.14 10.74 10.88
CA ASN A 619 -30.40 9.48 10.96
C ASN A 619 -30.76 8.62 12.19
N GLU A 620 -31.63 9.10 13.09
CA GLU A 620 -32.14 8.29 14.20
C GLU A 620 -33.10 7.22 13.67
N VAL A 621 -33.07 6.04 14.29
CA VAL A 621 -33.88 4.89 13.88
C VAL A 621 -35.21 4.90 14.62
N PHE A 622 -36.31 4.86 13.87
CA PHE A 622 -37.67 4.73 14.35
C PHE A 622 -38.14 3.28 14.18
N LEU A 623 -38.58 2.69 15.29
CA LEU A 623 -39.33 1.44 15.30
C LEU A 623 -40.80 1.75 15.09
N ILE A 624 -41.39 1.27 14.01
CA ILE A 624 -42.83 1.30 13.76
C ILE A 624 -43.39 -0.03 14.21
N GLY A 625 -44.13 0.01 15.32
CA GLY A 625 -44.64 -1.17 16.02
C GLY A 625 -46.16 -1.23 16.02
N GLY A 626 -46.70 -2.40 15.71
CA GLY A 626 -48.14 -2.67 15.84
C GLY A 626 -48.46 -3.34 17.18
N TRP A 627 -49.64 -3.05 17.74
CA TRP A 627 -50.23 -3.82 18.84
C TRP A 627 -51.56 -4.45 18.44
N ARG A 628 -51.89 -5.55 19.12
CA ARG A 628 -53.05 -6.40 18.82
C ARG A 628 -54.14 -6.28 19.88
N LYS A 629 -55.34 -5.86 19.46
CA LYS A 629 -56.51 -5.71 20.33
C LYS A 629 -57.04 -7.04 20.85
N ASP A 630 -56.99 -8.09 20.04
CA ASP A 630 -57.37 -9.47 20.42
C ASP A 630 -56.52 -10.06 21.55
N LYS A 631 -55.35 -9.45 21.84
CA LYS A 631 -54.40 -9.95 22.85
C LYS A 631 -54.25 -9.05 24.07
N ASN A 632 -55.02 -7.97 24.17
CA ASN A 632 -54.87 -6.91 25.19
C ASN A 632 -53.41 -6.41 25.31
N GLN A 633 -52.69 -6.36 24.20
CA GLN A 633 -51.26 -6.04 24.20
C GLN A 633 -51.02 -4.57 24.60
N GLN A 634 -51.96 -3.68 24.29
CA GLN A 634 -51.91 -2.26 24.64
C GLN A 634 -51.85 -2.05 26.15
N ASP A 635 -52.72 -2.71 26.92
CA ASP A 635 -52.74 -2.61 28.38
C ASP A 635 -51.41 -3.03 28.98
N TRP A 636 -50.82 -4.12 28.47
CA TRP A 636 -49.51 -4.59 28.91
C TRP A 636 -48.40 -3.58 28.59
N ILE A 637 -48.41 -2.97 27.41
CA ILE A 637 -47.44 -1.94 27.00
C ILE A 637 -47.53 -0.73 27.94
N HIS A 638 -48.74 -0.22 28.20
CA HIS A 638 -48.92 0.95 29.07
C HIS A 638 -48.62 0.66 30.54
N GLN A 639 -48.95 -0.55 31.01
CA GLN A 639 -48.71 -0.94 32.40
C GLN A 639 -47.21 -1.08 32.69
N ASN A 640 -46.46 -1.72 31.78
CA ASN A 640 -45.04 -2.01 31.99
C ASN A 640 -44.13 -0.94 31.40
N MET A 641 -44.65 -0.04 30.56
CA MET A 641 -43.88 0.89 29.74
C MET A 641 -42.79 0.15 28.95
N MET A 642 -43.20 -0.94 28.29
CA MET A 642 -42.33 -1.83 27.51
C MET A 642 -42.96 -2.18 26.17
N TYR A 643 -42.13 -2.28 25.12
CA TYR A 643 -42.55 -2.81 23.83
C TYR A 643 -41.67 -4.00 23.44
N ASN A 644 -42.28 -5.08 22.96
CA ASN A 644 -41.56 -6.32 22.67
C ASN A 644 -41.64 -6.71 21.19
N ILE A 645 -40.50 -7.12 20.65
CA ILE A 645 -40.42 -7.78 19.34
C ILE A 645 -39.92 -9.21 19.53
N ARG A 646 -40.42 -10.15 18.72
CA ARG A 646 -40.03 -11.55 18.80
C ARG A 646 -38.64 -11.78 18.20
N ARG A 647 -37.82 -12.57 18.89
CA ARG A 647 -36.51 -13.08 18.45
C ARG A 647 -36.67 -14.48 17.88
N ASN A 648 -35.73 -14.90 17.03
CA ASN A 648 -35.68 -16.27 16.54
C ASN A 648 -35.58 -17.31 17.66
N SER A 649 -36.43 -18.34 17.59
CA SER A 649 -36.21 -19.66 18.16
C SER A 649 -36.25 -20.65 17.01
N ASN A 650 -35.46 -21.73 17.06
CA ASN A 650 -35.29 -22.73 16.00
C ASN A 650 -36.59 -23.47 15.52
N LYS A 651 -37.79 -22.97 15.85
CA LYS A 651 -39.07 -23.65 15.65
C LYS A 651 -40.04 -23.01 14.63
N SER A 652 -39.87 -21.77 14.16
CA SER A 652 -40.75 -21.23 13.08
C SER A 652 -40.20 -19.99 12.35
N GLN A 653 -40.28 -19.95 11.01
CA GLN A 653 -40.04 -18.75 10.20
C GLN A 653 -41.33 -17.91 10.10
N ARG A 654 -41.42 -16.78 10.80
CA ARG A 654 -42.46 -15.74 10.63
C ARG A 654 -41.84 -14.46 10.06
N SER A 655 -42.66 -13.62 9.42
CA SER A 655 -42.27 -12.28 8.95
C SER A 655 -41.91 -11.35 10.11
N GLY A 656 -40.87 -10.53 9.95
CA GLY A 656 -40.46 -9.53 10.96
C GLY A 656 -39.45 -10.00 12.03
N MET A 657 -38.76 -11.11 11.80
CA MET A 657 -37.82 -11.69 12.76
C MET A 657 -36.38 -11.20 12.53
N VAL A 658 -35.72 -10.76 13.60
CA VAL A 658 -34.32 -10.30 13.60
C VAL A 658 -33.37 -11.49 13.49
N LYS A 659 -32.55 -11.56 12.42
CA LYS A 659 -31.70 -12.72 12.07
C LYS A 659 -30.21 -12.59 12.48
N LYS A 660 -29.72 -11.35 12.65
CA LYS A 660 -28.34 -10.97 13.04
C LYS A 660 -28.41 -9.82 14.05
N VAL A 661 -27.28 -9.36 14.60
CA VAL A 661 -27.23 -8.11 15.39
C VAL A 661 -27.57 -6.98 14.42
N ASP A 662 -28.86 -6.77 14.22
CA ASP A 662 -29.38 -5.80 13.28
C ASP A 662 -29.10 -4.41 13.87
N PRO A 663 -28.27 -3.60 13.20
CA PRO A 663 -27.92 -2.28 13.71
C PRO A 663 -29.14 -1.41 14.01
N ASP A 664 -30.23 -1.58 13.26
CA ASP A 664 -31.44 -0.79 13.43
C ASP A 664 -32.21 -1.21 14.68
N VAL A 665 -32.21 -2.50 15.01
CA VAL A 665 -32.82 -3.04 16.25
C VAL A 665 -32.12 -2.48 17.48
N VAL A 666 -30.79 -2.42 17.47
CA VAL A 666 -29.98 -1.92 18.58
C VAL A 666 -30.06 -0.40 18.68
N SER A 667 -30.08 0.30 17.54
CA SER A 667 -30.05 1.77 17.46
C SER A 667 -31.44 2.41 17.49
N ALA A 668 -32.52 1.63 17.58
CA ALA A 668 -33.88 2.14 17.65
C ALA A 668 -34.05 3.11 18.83
N LYS A 669 -34.39 4.36 18.51
CA LYS A 669 -34.46 5.45 19.47
C LYS A 669 -35.89 5.92 19.75
N TYR A 670 -36.78 5.78 18.77
CA TYR A 670 -38.17 6.18 18.89
C TYR A 670 -39.10 5.04 18.46
N LEU A 671 -40.27 4.94 19.10
CA LEU A 671 -41.31 3.98 18.77
C LEU A 671 -42.57 4.71 18.31
N LEU A 672 -43.03 4.40 17.10
CA LEU A 672 -44.35 4.78 16.58
C LEU A 672 -45.30 3.58 16.74
N LEU A 673 -46.22 3.67 17.70
CA LEU A 673 -47.08 2.57 18.11
C LEU A 673 -48.50 2.75 17.54
N TYR A 674 -48.99 1.77 16.77
CA TYR A 674 -50.30 1.82 16.11
C TYR A 674 -51.14 0.56 16.33
N GLU A 675 -52.46 0.67 16.17
CA GLU A 675 -53.39 -0.47 16.26
C GLU A 675 -53.46 -1.23 14.93
N ILE A 676 -53.17 -2.53 14.96
CA ILE A 676 -53.21 -3.39 13.77
C ILE A 676 -54.67 -3.59 13.33
N GLY A 677 -54.94 -3.42 12.03
CA GLY A 677 -56.27 -3.59 11.44
C GLY A 677 -57.13 -2.31 11.40
N THR A 678 -56.55 -1.15 11.70
CA THR A 678 -57.17 0.17 11.56
C THR A 678 -56.75 0.86 10.26
N ASP A 679 -57.23 2.08 10.02
CA ASP A 679 -56.82 2.93 8.89
C ASP A 679 -55.44 3.59 9.09
N TYR A 680 -54.78 3.31 10.23
CA TYR A 680 -53.49 3.86 10.63
C TYR A 680 -53.47 5.39 10.77
N SER A 681 -54.64 6.01 10.99
CA SER A 681 -54.81 7.46 11.14
C SER A 681 -54.32 8.00 12.48
N SER A 682 -54.18 7.13 13.50
CA SER A 682 -53.68 7.50 14.83
C SER A 682 -52.56 6.56 15.27
N TYR A 683 -51.54 7.14 15.90
CA TYR A 683 -50.43 6.42 16.51
C TYR A 683 -49.89 7.22 17.70
N GLU A 684 -49.23 6.52 18.61
CA GLU A 684 -48.55 7.10 19.76
C GLU A 684 -47.04 7.11 19.54
N VAL A 685 -46.37 8.10 20.10
CA VAL A 685 -44.91 8.23 20.00
C VAL A 685 -44.28 8.03 21.36
N TYR A 686 -43.29 7.15 21.42
CA TYR A 686 -42.50 6.90 22.61
C TYR A 686 -41.00 7.06 22.33
N ARG A 687 -40.26 7.46 23.36
CA ARG A 687 -38.80 7.39 23.37
C ARG A 687 -38.36 6.02 23.87
N ILE A 688 -37.39 5.42 23.21
CA ILE A 688 -36.74 4.18 23.65
C ILE A 688 -35.54 4.55 24.53
N ASP A 689 -35.52 4.01 25.75
CA ASP A 689 -34.46 4.24 26.75
C ASP A 689 -33.52 3.04 26.90
N GLY A 690 -33.53 2.12 25.94
CA GLY A 690 -32.68 0.93 25.94
C GLY A 690 -33.49 -0.34 25.75
N HIS A 691 -32.79 -1.47 25.68
CA HIS A 691 -33.39 -2.75 25.34
C HIS A 691 -32.80 -3.89 26.17
N ASN A 692 -33.54 -4.98 26.28
CA ASN A 692 -33.14 -6.19 26.99
C ASN A 692 -33.54 -7.44 26.22
N LEU A 693 -32.75 -8.51 26.36
CA LEU A 693 -33.14 -9.85 25.94
C LEU A 693 -33.92 -10.54 27.05
N ARG A 694 -35.15 -10.97 26.76
CA ARG A 694 -36.03 -11.64 27.72
C ARG A 694 -36.58 -12.95 27.14
N GLY A 695 -36.48 -14.03 27.92
CA GLY A 695 -37.09 -15.31 27.60
C GLY A 695 -38.51 -15.43 28.14
N GLU A 696 -39.18 -16.54 27.81
CA GLU A 696 -40.57 -16.78 28.17
C GLU A 696 -40.87 -16.67 29.67
N GLU A 697 -39.98 -17.18 30.54
CA GLU A 697 -40.18 -17.13 31.99
C GLU A 697 -40.28 -15.70 32.52
N TYR A 698 -39.42 -14.81 32.04
CA TYR A 698 -39.47 -13.40 32.41
C TYR A 698 -40.76 -12.75 31.90
N MET A 699 -41.14 -13.04 30.65
CA MET A 699 -42.35 -12.50 30.04
C MET A 699 -43.61 -12.97 30.79
N ARG A 700 -43.67 -14.23 31.25
CA ARG A 700 -44.75 -14.75 32.11
C ARG A 700 -44.79 -14.02 33.46
N LYS A 701 -43.63 -13.74 34.06
CA LYS A 701 -43.53 -13.04 35.34
C LYS A 701 -44.09 -11.62 35.29
N ILE A 702 -43.97 -10.95 34.15
CA ILE A 702 -44.54 -9.60 33.91
C ILE A 702 -45.92 -9.66 33.23
N SER A 703 -46.62 -10.78 33.37
CA SER A 703 -48.00 -10.97 32.91
C SER A 703 -48.20 -10.79 31.41
N TYR A 704 -47.19 -11.09 30.58
CA TYR A 704 -47.36 -11.13 29.13
C TYR A 704 -48.18 -12.35 28.72
N ASN A 705 -49.16 -12.16 27.84
CA ASN A 705 -50.09 -13.21 27.44
C ASN A 705 -49.43 -14.19 26.45
N ASN A 706 -49.39 -15.48 26.81
CA ASN A 706 -48.85 -16.58 26.00
C ASN A 706 -47.47 -16.28 25.34
N PRO A 707 -46.41 -16.05 26.15
CA PRO A 707 -45.08 -15.88 25.61
C PRO A 707 -44.58 -17.17 24.97
N ASP A 708 -43.91 -17.01 23.84
CA ASP A 708 -43.48 -18.05 22.92
C ASP A 708 -42.18 -17.57 22.26
N GLY A 709 -41.07 -18.14 22.70
CA GLY A 709 -39.71 -17.79 22.30
C GLY A 709 -39.05 -16.69 23.13
N ASN A 710 -37.95 -16.16 22.57
CA ASN A 710 -37.19 -15.07 23.15
C ASN A 710 -37.65 -13.74 22.54
N TYR A 711 -37.45 -12.64 23.27
CA TYR A 711 -37.89 -11.31 22.89
C TYR A 711 -36.76 -10.30 23.07
N VAL A 712 -36.71 -9.32 22.16
CA VAL A 712 -36.06 -8.04 22.43
C VAL A 712 -37.15 -7.14 23.01
N VAL A 713 -36.93 -6.65 24.23
CA VAL A 713 -37.88 -5.82 24.97
C VAL A 713 -37.27 -4.44 25.14
N TYR A 714 -37.89 -3.45 24.52
CA TYR A 714 -37.55 -2.04 24.63
C TYR A 714 -38.22 -1.43 25.85
N ASN A 715 -37.45 -0.70 26.65
CA ASN A 715 -37.99 0.17 27.70
C ASN A 715 -38.40 1.49 27.04
N ILE A 716 -39.66 1.89 27.21
CA ILE A 716 -40.20 3.08 26.55
C ILE A 716 -40.60 4.15 27.56
N LYS A 717 -40.47 5.42 27.17
CA LYS A 717 -40.90 6.59 27.93
C LYS A 717 -41.82 7.44 27.08
N LYS A 718 -42.81 8.08 27.72
CA LYS A 718 -43.68 9.04 27.02
C LYS A 718 -42.86 10.22 26.53
N MET A 719 -43.17 10.67 25.32
CA MET A 719 -42.54 11.85 24.74
C MET A 719 -43.06 13.14 25.40
N PRO A 720 -42.18 14.09 25.76
CA PRO A 720 -42.59 15.42 26.21
C PRO A 720 -43.03 16.32 25.05
N ARG A 721 -42.56 16.04 23.82
CA ARG A 721 -42.93 16.71 22.56
C ARG A 721 -43.17 15.66 21.48
N ASN A 722 -44.21 15.85 20.66
CA ASN A 722 -44.51 14.95 19.55
C ASN A 722 -43.74 15.35 18.28
N PHE A 723 -43.58 14.40 17.35
CA PHE A 723 -43.15 14.70 15.98
C PHE A 723 -44.30 15.21 15.13
N LYS A 724 -44.01 15.87 14.00
CA LYS A 724 -45.03 16.20 13.01
C LYS A 724 -45.80 14.94 12.56
N PRO A 725 -47.11 15.02 12.31
CA PRO A 725 -47.87 13.88 11.82
C PRO A 725 -47.38 13.39 10.44
N ILE A 726 -47.05 12.10 10.33
CA ILE A 726 -46.72 11.42 9.06
C ILE A 726 -47.86 10.52 8.57
N ASN A 727 -47.85 10.18 7.27
CA ASN A 727 -48.79 9.21 6.70
C ASN A 727 -48.31 7.77 6.93
N LEU A 728 -48.62 7.23 8.11
CA LEU A 728 -48.17 5.90 8.52
C LEU A 728 -48.63 4.79 7.57
N ARG A 729 -49.82 4.93 6.96
CA ARG A 729 -50.33 3.97 5.97
C ARG A 729 -49.41 3.86 4.76
N LYS A 730 -48.93 4.99 4.23
CA LYS A 730 -48.02 5.00 3.07
C LYS A 730 -46.69 4.32 3.40
N ILE A 731 -46.15 4.57 4.60
CA ILE A 731 -44.91 3.94 5.08
C ILE A 731 -45.06 2.43 5.24
N ILE A 732 -46.14 1.97 5.89
CA ILE A 732 -46.40 0.54 6.08
C ILE A 732 -46.58 -0.16 4.73
N GLU A 733 -47.37 0.40 3.81
CA GLU A 733 -47.55 -0.20 2.48
C GLU A 733 -46.27 -0.22 1.66
N ALA A 734 -45.43 0.82 1.74
CA ALA A 734 -44.12 0.83 1.08
C ALA A 734 -43.21 -0.28 1.63
N ALA A 735 -43.12 -0.42 2.95
CA ALA A 735 -42.33 -1.48 3.59
C ALA A 735 -42.86 -2.88 3.26
N ARG A 736 -44.18 -3.04 3.10
CA ARG A 736 -44.81 -4.29 2.66
C ARG A 736 -44.36 -4.69 1.27
N ILE A 737 -44.41 -3.74 0.33
CA ILE A 737 -44.01 -3.95 -1.07
C ILE A 737 -42.52 -4.31 -1.13
N GLU A 738 -41.68 -3.57 -0.41
CA GLU A 738 -40.22 -3.79 -0.34
C GLU A 738 -39.88 -5.23 0.12
N GLU A 739 -40.46 -5.68 1.24
CA GLU A 739 -40.23 -7.02 1.77
C GLU A 739 -40.86 -8.12 0.87
N MET A 740 -42.00 -7.86 0.23
CA MET A 740 -42.61 -8.77 -0.73
C MET A 740 -41.70 -9.02 -1.94
N GLU A 741 -41.14 -7.94 -2.51
CA GLU A 741 -40.21 -8.05 -3.64
C GLU A 741 -38.93 -8.79 -3.25
N LYS A 742 -38.39 -8.52 -2.06
CA LYS A 742 -37.23 -9.23 -1.52
C LYS A 742 -37.49 -10.73 -1.41
N ARG A 743 -38.60 -11.14 -0.79
CA ARG A 743 -38.99 -12.55 -0.66
C ARG A 743 -39.26 -13.22 -2.00
N ARG A 744 -39.81 -12.49 -2.97
CA ARG A 744 -39.98 -12.98 -4.33
C ARG A 744 -38.63 -13.27 -5.00
N LYS A 745 -37.62 -12.40 -4.83
CA LYS A 745 -36.26 -12.63 -5.32
C LYS A 745 -35.56 -13.81 -4.63
N GLU A 746 -35.78 -13.97 -3.32
CA GLU A 746 -35.22 -15.07 -2.51
C GLU A 746 -35.97 -16.40 -2.65
N GLY A 747 -37.14 -16.42 -3.29
CA GLY A 747 -37.98 -17.62 -3.44
C GLY A 747 -38.68 -18.06 -2.14
N THR A 748 -38.86 -17.16 -1.18
CA THR A 748 -39.38 -17.44 0.19
C THR A 748 -40.78 -16.85 0.45
N LEU A 749 -41.51 -16.52 -0.62
CA LEU A 749 -42.86 -15.98 -0.52
C LEU A 749 -43.90 -17.10 -0.38
N GLU A 750 -44.51 -17.22 0.80
CA GLU A 750 -45.52 -18.23 1.12
C GLU A 750 -46.97 -17.75 0.85
N GLU A 751 -47.89 -18.69 0.66
CA GLU A 751 -49.32 -18.41 0.55
C GLU A 751 -49.88 -17.85 1.89
N GLY A 752 -50.65 -16.76 1.81
CA GLY A 752 -51.16 -16.05 2.99
C GLY A 752 -50.11 -15.24 3.77
N TRP A 753 -48.93 -14.97 3.18
CA TRP A 753 -47.88 -14.15 3.79
C TRP A 753 -48.34 -12.72 4.10
N GLU A 754 -49.14 -12.09 3.22
CA GLU A 754 -49.57 -10.70 3.36
C GLU A 754 -50.37 -10.47 4.65
N GLU A 755 -51.30 -11.37 4.96
CA GLU A 755 -52.09 -11.29 6.21
C GLU A 755 -51.23 -11.50 7.46
N LYS A 756 -50.16 -12.30 7.36
CA LYS A 756 -49.22 -12.56 8.45
C LYS A 756 -48.18 -11.44 8.63
N TRP A 757 -47.99 -10.59 7.62
CA TRP A 757 -47.00 -9.52 7.62
C TRP A 757 -47.46 -8.32 8.45
N TYR A 758 -48.75 -7.98 8.45
CA TYR A 758 -49.26 -6.84 9.22
C TYR A 758 -48.98 -6.99 10.73
N GLY A 759 -48.33 -5.97 11.30
CA GLY A 759 -47.82 -5.97 12.68
C GLY A 759 -46.37 -6.45 12.83
N THR A 760 -45.68 -6.73 11.73
CA THR A 760 -44.22 -6.89 11.68
C THR A 760 -43.54 -5.58 12.10
N PRO A 761 -42.54 -5.60 13.00
CA PRO A 761 -41.77 -4.41 13.31
C PRO A 761 -41.04 -3.90 12.06
N ILE A 762 -41.17 -2.60 11.78
CA ILE A 762 -40.48 -1.92 10.68
C ILE A 762 -39.50 -0.94 11.30
N PHE A 763 -38.27 -0.91 10.79
CA PHE A 763 -37.27 0.07 11.19
C PHE A 763 -37.01 1.01 10.02
N LYS A 764 -37.10 2.32 10.26
CA LYS A 764 -36.82 3.37 9.27
C LYS A 764 -36.10 4.53 9.94
N LYS A 765 -35.19 5.18 9.22
CA LYS A 765 -34.52 6.40 9.66
C LYS A 765 -35.44 7.60 9.49
N GLY A 766 -35.24 8.65 10.30
CA GLY A 766 -36.05 9.88 10.23
C GLY A 766 -36.20 10.46 8.81
N LYS A 767 -35.14 10.44 8.00
CA LYS A 767 -35.17 10.89 6.60
C LYS A 767 -36.11 10.06 5.71
N GLU A 768 -36.19 8.75 5.94
CA GLU A 768 -37.05 7.85 5.17
C GLU A 768 -38.53 8.06 5.52
N LEU A 769 -38.81 8.58 6.72
CA LEU A 769 -40.16 8.96 7.14
C LEU A 769 -40.64 10.28 6.53
N ILE A 770 -39.71 11.14 6.08
CA ILE A 770 -40.02 12.40 5.37
C ILE A 770 -40.29 12.11 3.88
N GLU A 771 -39.51 11.21 3.28
CA GLU A 771 -39.58 10.88 1.86
C GLU A 771 -40.79 9.99 1.50
N ALA A 772 -41.31 9.25 2.48
CA ALA A 772 -42.49 8.41 2.37
C ALA A 772 -43.79 9.20 2.53
#